data_AF-A0A6B9TE98-F1
#
_entry.id   AF-A0A6B9TE98-F1
#
_cell.length_a   1.000
_cell.length_b   1.000
_cell.length_c   1.000
_cell.angle_alpha   90.00
_cell.angle_beta   90.00
_cell.angle_gamma   90.00
#
_symmetry.space_group_name_H-M   'P 1'
#
loop_
_entity.id
_entity.type
_entity.pdbx_description
1 polymer ?
#
loop_
_entity_poly.entity_id
_entity_poly.type
_entity_poly.pdbx_seq_one_letter_code
_entity_poly.pdbx_strand_id
1 'polypeptide(L)'
;MTTPGITKRIGSIKFSCVSPEEIRKMSATKVITADTYDEEGYPIEMGLMDPHMGVIEPGLRCKTCGCKVDECPGHFGHIDLAMPVIHVGFIKDIKMLLESTCCKCGRLMLSEDQIQARRESMERMEELGGGTIEVKNFSKETAKDASGKGICPYCGAEQIKIKLDKPTTFREIEDNHKLTAKEVRERLERIPDEDLVTLGIEPSTCRPEWMVLTALAVPPVTVRPSITLDSGDRSEDDLTHKLVDVLRINQRLRENRDAGAPQLIVEDLWELLQYHVTTYFDNQTSGIPPARHRSGRPLKTLAQRLKGKEGRFRSNLSGKRVNFSARTVISPDPLLSINEVGVPIIAARELTVPVHVNEHNIEKIREMVARGPSPTPDKPYLPGVNYVIRSDGRRIRVTDRNAADVAEGIDIDYTVERQLVDGDVVLFNRQPSLHRMSMMAHRVRIMEGRTFRFNLTDCPPYNADFDGDEMNLHVLQSDEARAEARILMQVQENILSPRYGGPIIGAIHDHITGAYFLTHNNPRFDRFQAMNILFKLGDIEVPEPCIDEKGEPYWTGKQLFSIVLPDDFRTTFKANICQNCKQCRKEECEYDAYVKIRDGQLLCGTIDVKGIGNSKGKILDRIARDYGSDRAAKFINQVTRIALGALMNHGFSTGIGDEDIPEEAALQINNNTQECINKVTELVESYQDGTLEQMPGRSLRETLEVSVMGVLGNARDEAGKIAGKHLGMNNPAVIMAKAGARGSMLNLSQMAGCVGQQAVRGERLSRGYWNRTLPHFEKGDLGAYARGFCSNSYKSGLSPTEFFFHAMGGREGLVDTAVRTSRSGYMQRRLVSALEDLKLTSDGTVRNTIGTVVQFKYGEDGVDPARTVRGKAIDLDDLFAEVLGDQADELLHIDTKDVGGDYGSLEKDEMEYIEDEEGEEYDDLDMDFDGGGE
;
A
#
# COMPACT_ATOMS: atom_id res chain seq x y z
N MET A 1 43.27 13.69 -15.34
CA MET A 1 42.90 12.83 -14.20
C MET A 1 42.42 13.73 -13.07
N THR A 2 41.14 14.08 -13.07
CA THR A 2 40.45 14.59 -11.89
C THR A 2 40.31 13.42 -10.93
N THR A 3 40.97 13.48 -9.76
CA THR A 3 40.72 12.55 -8.65
C THR A 3 39.21 12.34 -8.50
N PRO A 4 38.71 11.08 -8.48
CA PRO A 4 37.30 10.84 -8.17
C PRO A 4 37.03 11.50 -6.84
N GLY A 5 36.16 12.53 -6.85
CA GLY A 5 35.89 13.33 -5.66
C GLY A 5 35.45 12.39 -4.54
N ILE A 6 36.06 12.52 -3.35
CA ILE A 6 35.65 11.76 -2.17
C ILE A 6 34.17 12.06 -1.93
N THR A 7 33.30 11.11 -2.27
CA THR A 7 31.86 11.24 -2.06
C THR A 7 31.60 11.13 -0.56
N LYS A 8 31.18 12.24 0.07
CA LYS A 8 30.79 12.24 1.48
C LYS A 8 29.32 11.87 1.60
N ARG A 9 28.97 11.05 2.60
CA ARG A 9 27.58 10.79 3.00
C ARG A 9 27.15 11.80 4.05
N ILE A 10 25.87 12.18 4.05
CA ILE A 10 25.30 13.06 5.08
C ILE A 10 25.15 12.25 6.37
N GLY A 11 25.84 12.65 7.43
CA GLY A 11 25.75 11.99 8.75
C GLY A 11 24.56 12.47 9.59
N SER A 12 24.31 13.78 9.60
CA SER A 12 23.20 14.40 10.33
C SER A 12 22.81 15.73 9.70
N ILE A 13 21.61 16.22 10.03
CA ILE A 13 21.10 17.53 9.61
C ILE A 13 20.69 18.30 10.88
N LYS A 14 21.35 19.43 11.14
CA LYS A 14 20.98 20.34 12.24
C LYS A 14 20.10 21.45 11.68
N PHE A 15 18.84 21.50 12.07
CA PHE A 15 17.94 22.59 11.69
C PHE A 15 18.24 23.85 12.50
N SER A 16 18.20 25.02 11.86
CA SER A 16 18.42 26.33 12.48
C SER A 16 17.45 27.37 11.92
N CYS A 17 17.20 28.41 12.71
CA CYS A 17 16.57 29.63 12.23
C CYS A 17 17.65 30.47 11.54
N VAL A 18 17.45 30.87 10.29
CA VAL A 18 18.48 31.60 9.53
C VAL A 18 18.56 33.03 10.04
N SER A 19 19.74 33.45 10.52
CA SER A 19 19.90 34.81 11.02
C SER A 19 19.86 35.84 9.88
N PRO A 20 19.49 37.11 10.15
CA PRO A 20 19.54 38.16 9.13
C PRO A 20 20.93 38.37 8.51
N GLU A 21 21.99 38.14 9.29
CA GLU A 21 23.37 38.22 8.79
C GLU A 21 23.70 37.06 7.86
N GLU A 22 23.27 35.85 8.21
CA GLU A 22 23.41 34.67 7.34
C GLU A 22 22.63 34.84 6.04
N ILE A 23 21.40 35.37 6.08
CA ILE A 23 20.59 35.68 4.88
C ILE A 23 21.35 36.62 3.94
N ARG A 24 22.02 37.65 4.48
CA ARG A 24 22.82 38.58 3.68
C ARG A 24 24.10 37.93 3.14
N LYS A 25 24.78 37.10 3.95
CA LYS A 25 26.01 36.38 3.54
C LYS A 25 25.74 35.31 2.49
N MET A 26 24.62 34.59 2.58
CA MET A 26 24.23 33.55 1.61
C MET A 26 23.71 34.13 0.30
N SER A 27 23.35 35.42 0.29
CA SER A 27 22.73 36.05 -0.85
C SER A 27 23.75 36.49 -1.89
N ALA A 28 23.51 36.13 -3.15
CA ALA A 28 24.32 36.54 -4.29
C ALA A 28 24.05 37.99 -4.73
N THR A 29 22.81 38.46 -4.58
CA THR A 29 22.40 39.81 -4.99
C THR A 29 21.26 40.34 -4.12
N LYS A 30 21.23 41.66 -3.94
CA LYS A 30 20.15 42.36 -3.26
C LYS A 30 19.05 42.68 -4.29
N VAL A 31 17.84 42.22 -4.02
CA VAL A 31 16.69 42.48 -4.90
C VAL A 31 16.05 43.80 -4.50
N ILE A 32 16.00 44.73 -5.44
CA ILE A 32 15.48 46.08 -5.22
C ILE A 32 14.25 46.31 -6.09
N THR A 33 14.30 45.99 -7.39
CA THR A 33 13.24 46.31 -8.35
C THR A 33 12.16 45.24 -8.37
N ALA A 34 10.90 45.67 -8.47
CA ALA A 34 9.74 44.77 -8.50
C ALA A 34 9.42 44.24 -9.91
N ASP A 35 9.96 44.88 -10.96
CA ASP A 35 9.77 44.46 -12.35
C ASP A 35 10.69 43.28 -12.70
N THR A 36 10.18 42.36 -13.52
CA THR A 36 10.87 41.09 -13.80
C THR A 36 11.71 41.13 -15.09
N TYR A 37 11.17 41.71 -16.15
CA TYR A 37 11.81 41.83 -17.47
C TYR A 37 11.67 43.25 -18.01
N ASP A 38 12.63 43.65 -18.85
CA ASP A 38 12.56 44.90 -19.61
C ASP A 38 11.62 44.79 -20.84
N GLU A 39 11.47 45.88 -21.58
CA GLU A 39 10.64 45.94 -22.79
C GLU A 39 11.15 45.04 -23.92
N GLU A 40 12.43 44.63 -23.88
CA GLU A 40 13.08 43.74 -24.84
C GLU A 40 12.98 42.26 -24.41
N GLY A 41 12.44 41.97 -23.23
CA GLY A 41 12.24 40.63 -22.68
C GLY A 41 13.45 40.06 -21.96
N TYR A 42 14.49 40.87 -21.66
CA TYR A 42 15.64 40.46 -20.88
C TYR A 42 15.41 40.66 -19.36
N PRO A 43 15.98 39.80 -18.51
CA PRO A 43 15.86 39.96 -17.07
C PRO A 43 16.56 41.24 -16.58
N ILE A 44 15.88 42.00 -15.72
CA ILE A 44 16.40 43.25 -15.15
C ILE A 44 17.43 42.95 -14.04
N GLU A 45 18.54 43.70 -14.02
CA GLU A 45 19.54 43.64 -12.93
C GLU A 45 18.96 44.14 -11.60
N MET A 46 19.32 43.49 -10.50
CA MET A 46 18.73 43.72 -9.16
C MET A 46 17.20 43.49 -9.08
N GLY A 47 16.61 42.84 -10.09
CA GLY A 47 15.22 42.40 -10.12
C GLY A 47 15.03 40.96 -9.61
N LEU A 48 13.78 40.49 -9.63
CA LEU A 48 13.44 39.13 -9.15
C LEU A 48 13.91 37.99 -10.05
N MET A 49 14.29 38.30 -11.29
CA MET A 49 14.80 37.36 -12.30
C MET A 49 16.29 37.59 -12.61
N ASP A 50 17.02 38.28 -11.73
CA ASP A 50 18.43 38.59 -11.92
C ASP A 50 19.27 37.31 -12.20
N PRO A 51 20.08 37.27 -13.27
CA PRO A 51 20.95 36.13 -13.61
C PRO A 51 21.95 35.71 -12.52
N HIS A 52 22.23 36.58 -11.52
CA HIS A 52 23.01 36.20 -10.33
C HIS A 52 22.28 35.17 -9.45
N MET A 53 20.95 35.13 -9.49
CA MET A 53 20.13 34.18 -8.72
C MET A 53 19.91 32.83 -9.43
N GLY A 54 20.43 32.69 -10.65
CA GLY A 54 20.30 31.50 -11.49
C GLY A 54 19.76 31.84 -12.88
N VAL A 55 19.78 30.84 -13.76
CA VAL A 55 19.31 30.96 -15.15
C VAL A 55 18.35 29.82 -15.47
N ILE A 56 17.30 30.13 -16.21
CA ILE A 56 16.29 29.15 -16.69
C ILE A 56 16.25 29.05 -18.21
N GLU A 57 16.80 30.02 -18.93
CA GLU A 57 16.76 30.03 -20.39
C GLU A 57 17.99 29.35 -21.01
N PRO A 58 17.78 28.42 -21.97
CA PRO A 58 18.88 27.77 -22.67
C PRO A 58 19.64 28.79 -23.52
N GLY A 59 20.86 29.14 -23.10
CA GLY A 59 21.73 30.10 -23.78
C GLY A 59 22.36 31.12 -22.82
N LEU A 60 21.66 31.42 -21.72
CA LEU A 60 22.20 32.26 -20.66
C LEU A 60 23.11 31.46 -19.72
N ARG A 61 24.11 32.14 -19.18
CA ARG A 61 24.99 31.60 -18.13
C ARG A 61 24.76 32.37 -16.84
N CYS A 62 24.77 31.66 -15.72
CA CYS A 62 24.62 32.31 -14.42
C CYS A 62 25.81 33.24 -14.16
N LYS A 63 25.54 34.48 -13.74
CA LYS A 63 26.59 35.46 -13.42
C LYS A 63 27.38 35.09 -12.14
N THR A 64 26.80 34.26 -11.26
CA THR A 64 27.41 33.85 -9.99
C THR A 64 28.29 32.60 -10.13
N CYS A 65 27.80 31.53 -10.76
CA CYS A 65 28.56 30.28 -10.92
C CYS A 65 29.14 30.02 -12.32
N GLY A 66 28.72 30.76 -13.35
CA GLY A 66 29.16 30.55 -14.74
C GLY A 66 28.57 29.30 -15.43
N CYS A 67 27.83 28.47 -14.70
CA CYS A 67 27.20 27.25 -15.19
C CYS A 67 26.02 27.56 -16.12
N LYS A 68 25.69 26.56 -16.96
CA LYS A 68 24.45 26.54 -17.77
C LYS A 68 23.26 26.13 -16.90
N VAL A 69 22.05 26.19 -17.48
CA VAL A 69 20.78 25.87 -16.80
C VAL A 69 20.81 24.53 -16.08
N ASP A 70 21.24 23.44 -16.74
CA ASP A 70 21.21 22.09 -16.16
C ASP A 70 22.20 21.84 -15.02
N GLU A 71 23.27 22.64 -14.96
CA GLU A 71 24.36 22.49 -13.99
C GLU A 71 24.29 23.54 -12.87
N CYS A 72 23.46 24.58 -13.03
CA CYS A 72 23.33 25.66 -12.07
C CYS A 72 22.44 25.24 -10.89
N PRO A 73 22.96 25.19 -9.65
CA PRO A 73 22.14 24.84 -8.48
C PRO A 73 21.13 25.92 -8.10
N GLY A 74 21.29 27.14 -8.64
CA GLY A 74 20.57 28.34 -8.21
C GLY A 74 21.22 29.02 -7.00
N HIS A 75 20.99 30.32 -6.87
CA HIS A 75 21.57 31.13 -5.80
C HIS A 75 20.52 32.04 -5.16
N PHE A 76 20.59 32.21 -3.84
CA PHE A 76 19.61 33.01 -3.11
C PHE A 76 19.82 34.51 -3.32
N GLY A 77 18.72 35.24 -3.36
CA GLY A 77 18.69 36.70 -3.22
C GLY A 77 18.26 37.08 -1.81
N HIS A 78 18.27 38.37 -1.49
CA HIS A 78 17.63 38.87 -0.27
C HIS A 78 16.94 40.21 -0.51
N ILE A 79 15.93 40.47 0.33
CA ILE A 79 15.21 41.74 0.43
C ILE A 79 15.41 42.27 1.85
N ASP A 80 15.96 43.47 1.99
CA ASP A 80 15.95 44.18 3.26
C ASP A 80 14.56 44.77 3.49
N LEU A 81 13.89 44.31 4.54
CA LEU A 81 12.58 44.82 4.94
C LEU A 81 12.76 46.22 5.55
N ALA A 82 11.89 47.16 5.17
CA ALA A 82 11.93 48.54 5.65
C ALA A 82 11.58 48.62 7.15
N MET A 83 10.73 47.71 7.62
CA MET A 83 10.33 47.53 9.02
C MET A 83 10.29 46.04 9.36
N PRO A 84 10.49 45.65 10.64
CA PRO A 84 10.47 44.25 11.05
C PRO A 84 9.09 43.60 10.88
N VAL A 85 9.05 42.32 10.52
CA VAL A 85 7.80 41.58 10.24
C VAL A 85 7.78 40.28 11.03
N ILE A 86 6.67 39.98 11.71
CA ILE A 86 6.54 38.77 12.53
C ILE A 86 6.35 37.56 11.62
N HIS A 87 7.15 36.50 11.81
CA HIS A 87 6.99 35.27 11.05
C HIS A 87 5.79 34.45 11.58
N VAL A 88 4.81 34.17 10.70
CA VAL A 88 3.56 33.47 11.06
C VAL A 88 3.78 32.09 11.69
N GLY A 89 4.85 31.39 11.30
CA GLY A 89 5.17 30.06 11.84
C GLY A 89 5.51 30.06 13.33
N PHE A 90 6.00 31.17 13.88
CA PHE A 90 6.52 31.24 15.26
C PHE A 90 5.63 32.02 16.22
N ILE A 91 4.40 32.38 15.83
CA ILE A 91 3.50 33.20 16.65
C ILE A 91 3.27 32.60 18.05
N LYS A 92 3.10 31.27 18.14
CA LYS A 92 2.88 30.58 19.41
C LYS A 92 4.12 30.61 20.31
N ASP A 93 5.29 30.47 19.71
CA ASP A 93 6.56 30.47 20.43
C ASP A 93 6.92 31.88 20.90
N ILE A 94 6.73 32.91 20.05
CA ILE A 94 6.86 34.32 20.42
C ILE A 94 5.91 34.65 21.58
N LYS A 95 4.65 34.20 21.53
CA LYS A 95 3.70 34.40 22.62
C LYS A 95 4.23 33.83 23.95
N MET A 96 4.67 32.58 23.90
CA MET A 96 5.22 31.88 25.07
C MET A 96 6.43 32.62 25.66
N LEU A 97 7.34 33.11 24.81
CA LEU A 97 8.51 33.88 25.24
C LEU A 97 8.14 35.22 25.86
N LEU A 98 7.20 35.95 25.26
CA LEU A 98 6.74 37.24 25.80
C LEU A 98 6.00 37.09 27.14
N GLU A 99 5.28 35.99 27.38
CA GLU A 99 4.59 35.72 28.64
C GLU A 99 5.55 35.22 29.74
N SER A 100 6.58 34.46 29.39
CA SER A 100 7.51 33.83 30.35
C SER A 100 8.71 34.70 30.75
N THR A 101 9.06 35.71 29.95
CA THR A 101 10.20 36.61 30.21
C THR A 101 9.75 37.99 30.67
N CYS A 102 10.56 38.64 31.50
CA CYS A 102 10.23 39.97 32.03
C CYS A 102 10.28 41.05 30.94
N CYS A 103 9.24 41.87 30.85
CA CYS A 103 9.12 42.98 29.87
C CYS A 103 10.29 44.00 29.91
N LYS A 104 10.89 44.22 31.09
CA LYS A 104 12.00 45.17 31.28
C LYS A 104 13.37 44.51 31.18
N CYS A 105 13.64 43.48 31.98
CA CYS A 105 14.99 42.93 32.10
C CYS A 105 15.28 41.75 31.16
N GLY A 106 14.28 41.16 30.49
CA GLY A 106 14.46 40.04 29.57
C GLY A 106 14.81 38.70 30.22
N ARG A 107 15.06 38.66 31.53
CA ARG A 107 15.28 37.41 32.29
C ARG A 107 13.98 36.60 32.39
N LEU A 108 14.14 35.28 32.47
CA LEU A 108 13.04 34.36 32.77
C LEU A 108 12.43 34.70 34.14
N MET A 109 11.10 34.59 34.25
CA MET A 109 10.35 34.91 35.48
C MET A 109 10.50 33.82 36.58
N LEU A 110 11.71 33.28 36.75
CA LEU A 110 12.09 32.27 37.74
C LEU A 110 13.31 32.74 38.54
N SER A 111 13.43 32.26 39.78
CA SER A 111 14.65 32.49 40.57
C SER A 111 15.81 31.66 40.03
N GLU A 112 17.04 32.10 40.26
CA GLU A 112 18.25 31.45 39.76
C GLU A 112 18.34 29.97 40.21
N ASP A 113 17.97 29.67 41.46
CA ASP A 113 17.89 28.30 41.98
C ASP A 113 16.89 27.42 41.20
N GLN A 114 15.75 28.00 40.81
CA GLN A 114 14.75 27.28 40.03
C GLN A 114 15.19 27.05 38.58
N ILE A 115 15.89 28.01 37.98
CA ILE A 115 16.44 27.89 36.63
C ILE A 115 17.48 26.77 36.60
N GLN A 116 18.39 26.73 37.58
CA GLN A 116 19.41 25.70 37.69
C GLN A 116 18.79 24.31 37.92
N ALA A 117 17.82 24.19 38.83
CA ALA A 117 17.12 22.92 39.07
C ALA A 117 16.39 22.40 37.82
N ARG A 118 15.76 23.28 37.04
CA ARG A 118 15.10 22.91 35.78
C ARG A 118 16.11 22.49 34.71
N ARG A 119 17.28 23.14 34.64
CA ARG A 119 18.37 22.74 33.73
C ARG A 119 18.92 21.35 34.06
N GLU A 120 19.27 21.10 35.31
CA GLU A 120 19.77 19.79 35.75
C GLU A 120 18.75 18.67 35.51
N SER A 121 17.46 18.97 35.69
CA SER A 121 16.39 18.03 35.39
C SER A 121 16.31 17.71 33.88
N MET A 122 16.51 18.72 33.03
CA MET A 122 16.51 18.56 31.58
C MET A 122 17.70 17.72 31.09
N GLU A 123 18.90 17.99 31.59
CA GLU A 123 20.10 17.20 31.30
C GLU A 123 19.93 15.74 31.75
N ARG A 124 19.40 15.52 32.96
CA ARG A 124 19.12 14.17 33.47
C ARG A 124 18.10 13.42 32.62
N MET A 125 17.09 14.11 32.08
CA MET A 125 16.13 13.50 31.16
C MET A 125 16.80 13.07 29.86
N GLU A 126 17.71 13.88 29.30
CA GLU A 126 18.48 13.50 28.11
C GLU A 126 19.41 12.31 28.39
N GLU A 127 20.09 12.28 29.54
CA GLU A 127 20.95 11.17 29.96
C GLU A 127 20.18 9.85 30.13
N LEU A 128 18.95 9.91 30.62
CA LEU A 128 18.06 8.76 30.77
C LEU A 128 17.43 8.30 29.43
N GLY A 129 17.77 8.98 28.32
CA GLY A 129 17.23 8.67 27.00
C GLY A 129 15.83 9.21 26.75
N GLY A 130 15.43 10.25 27.48
CA GLY A 130 14.13 10.91 27.35
C GLY A 130 13.90 11.42 25.93
N GLY A 131 12.69 11.23 25.43
CA GLY A 131 12.34 11.59 24.06
C GLY A 131 12.23 13.11 23.87
N THR A 132 12.33 13.58 22.61
CA THR A 132 12.14 15.00 22.27
C THR A 132 10.78 15.57 22.73
N ILE A 133 9.76 14.71 22.83
CA ILE A 133 8.42 15.09 23.31
C ILE A 133 8.43 15.41 24.81
N GLU A 134 9.14 14.63 25.60
CA GLU A 134 9.24 14.81 27.05
C GLU A 134 9.96 16.12 27.37
N VAL A 135 11.11 16.36 26.71
CA VAL A 135 11.86 17.62 26.81
C VAL A 135 11.00 18.82 26.42
N LYS A 136 10.21 18.70 25.34
CA LYS A 136 9.30 19.77 24.90
C LYS A 136 8.16 20.03 25.88
N ASN A 137 7.60 18.98 26.49
CA ASN A 137 6.54 19.12 27.49
C ASN A 137 7.08 19.78 28.76
N PHE A 138 8.27 19.39 29.20
CA PHE A 138 8.95 20.00 30.34
C PHE A 138 9.30 21.48 30.10
N SER A 139 9.75 21.82 28.89
CA SER A 139 10.01 23.21 28.50
C SER A 139 8.74 24.07 28.55
N LYS A 140 7.61 23.53 28.10
CA LYS A 140 6.31 24.20 28.19
C LYS A 140 5.81 24.36 29.62
N GLU A 141 6.05 23.38 30.48
CA GLU A 141 5.72 23.47 31.91
C GLU A 141 6.54 24.59 32.57
N THR A 142 7.85 24.63 32.29
CA THR A 142 8.75 25.69 32.75
C THR A 142 8.28 27.08 32.31
N ALA A 143 7.85 27.21 31.04
CA ALA A 143 7.31 28.47 30.53
C ALA A 143 5.97 28.85 31.22
N LYS A 144 5.11 27.88 31.52
CA LYS A 144 3.86 28.13 32.26
C LYS A 144 4.13 28.59 33.69
N ASP A 145 5.03 27.92 34.39
CA ASP A 145 5.42 28.28 35.76
C ASP A 145 6.00 29.70 35.81
N ALA A 146 6.83 30.06 34.83
CA ALA A 146 7.35 31.41 34.68
C ALA A 146 6.23 32.44 34.43
N SER A 147 5.30 32.14 33.52
CA SER A 147 4.19 33.04 33.19
C SER A 147 3.20 33.26 34.35
N GLY A 148 3.13 32.32 35.29
CA GLY A 148 2.26 32.41 36.47
C GLY A 148 2.75 33.42 37.52
N LYS A 149 4.01 33.87 37.45
CA LYS A 149 4.56 34.83 38.40
C LYS A 149 4.30 36.26 37.95
N GLY A 150 3.52 37.00 38.74
CA GLY A 150 3.15 38.38 38.43
C GLY A 150 4.25 39.42 38.64
N ILE A 151 5.33 39.09 39.37
CA ILE A 151 6.41 40.03 39.71
C ILE A 151 7.76 39.41 39.37
N CYS A 152 8.61 40.19 38.70
CA CYS A 152 9.95 39.76 38.29
C CYS A 152 10.90 39.62 39.51
N PRO A 153 11.58 38.47 39.70
CA PRO A 153 12.52 38.26 40.80
C PRO A 153 13.77 39.15 40.74
N TYR A 154 14.13 39.63 39.55
CA TYR A 154 15.40 40.34 39.32
C TYR A 154 15.26 41.86 39.37
N CYS A 155 14.23 42.42 38.74
CA CYS A 155 14.04 43.87 38.62
C CYS A 155 12.78 44.42 39.32
N GLY A 156 11.96 43.55 39.93
CA GLY A 156 10.74 43.94 40.64
C GLY A 156 9.62 44.50 39.75
N ALA A 157 9.75 44.41 38.42
CA ALA A 157 8.70 44.85 37.49
C ALA A 157 7.50 43.90 37.51
N GLU A 158 6.29 44.46 37.46
CA GLU A 158 5.06 43.71 37.25
C GLU A 158 4.96 43.20 35.80
N GLN A 159 4.53 41.96 35.64
CA GLN A 159 4.41 41.32 34.34
C GLN A 159 3.06 41.63 33.72
N ILE A 160 3.09 42.30 32.57
CA ILE A 160 1.90 42.68 31.83
C ILE A 160 1.37 41.45 31.09
N LYS A 161 0.08 41.16 31.24
CA LYS A 161 -0.55 40.04 30.51
C LYS A 161 -0.73 40.39 29.04
N ILE A 162 -0.38 39.45 28.16
CA ILE A 162 -0.43 39.63 26.70
C ILE A 162 -1.56 38.77 26.12
N LYS A 163 -2.41 39.40 25.31
CA LYS A 163 -3.43 38.75 24.50
C LYS A 163 -2.96 38.64 23.06
N LEU A 164 -3.19 37.47 22.44
CA LEU A 164 -2.97 37.26 21.01
C LEU A 164 -4.30 37.44 20.27
N ASP A 165 -4.41 38.52 19.50
CA ASP A 165 -5.48 38.70 18.53
C ASP A 165 -5.05 38.02 17.23
N LYS A 166 -5.59 36.81 17.01
CA LYS A 166 -5.29 36.00 15.83
C LYS A 166 -5.60 36.81 14.56
N PRO A 167 -4.71 36.81 13.54
CA PRO A 167 -3.63 35.84 13.34
C PRO A 167 -2.24 36.26 13.87
N THR A 168 -1.84 37.54 13.76
CA THR A 168 -0.43 37.98 13.98
C THR A 168 -0.26 39.10 15.01
N THR A 169 -1.33 39.58 15.64
CA THR A 169 -1.29 40.82 16.44
C THR A 169 -1.23 40.51 17.94
N PHE A 170 -0.30 41.14 18.65
CA PHE A 170 -0.18 41.05 20.10
C PHE A 170 -0.70 42.33 20.76
N ARG A 171 -1.46 42.20 21.86
CA ARG A 171 -1.97 43.32 22.66
C ARG A 171 -1.70 43.11 24.14
N GLU A 172 -1.37 44.18 24.85
CA GLU A 172 -1.27 44.19 26.31
C GLU A 172 -2.65 44.43 26.92
N ILE A 173 -3.06 43.61 27.89
CA ILE A 173 -4.43 43.62 28.41
C ILE A 173 -4.72 44.86 29.26
N GLU A 174 -3.76 45.31 30.06
CA GLU A 174 -3.95 46.42 31.01
C GLU A 174 -4.08 47.77 30.31
N ASP A 175 -3.25 48.02 29.30
CA ASP A 175 -3.21 49.30 28.57
C ASP A 175 -3.94 49.26 27.22
N ASN A 176 -4.45 48.10 26.81
CA ASN A 176 -4.97 47.83 25.45
C ASN A 176 -4.00 48.29 24.33
N HIS A 177 -2.70 48.36 24.63
CA HIS A 177 -1.65 48.79 23.73
C HIS A 177 -1.33 47.68 22.73
N LYS A 178 -1.26 48.03 21.45
CA LYS A 178 -0.90 47.10 20.38
C LYS A 178 0.62 47.05 20.26
N LEU A 179 1.19 45.87 20.51
CA LEU A 179 2.62 45.66 20.37
C LEU A 179 3.02 45.65 18.90
N THR A 180 3.92 46.57 18.54
CA THR A 180 4.50 46.60 17.20
C THR A 180 5.55 45.50 17.04
N ALA A 181 5.78 45.03 15.82
CA ALA A 181 6.79 43.99 15.57
C ALA A 181 8.21 44.45 15.97
N LYS A 182 8.47 45.76 15.99
CA LYS A 182 9.72 46.34 16.48
C LYS A 182 9.86 46.17 18.00
N GLU A 183 8.84 46.53 18.77
CA GLU A 183 8.83 46.35 20.24
C GLU A 183 8.96 44.88 20.63
N VAL A 184 8.26 43.99 19.91
CA VAL A 184 8.37 42.54 20.13
C VAL A 184 9.82 42.09 19.96
N ARG A 185 10.49 42.51 18.87
CA ARG A 185 11.89 42.15 18.63
C ARG A 185 12.83 42.69 19.70
N GLU A 186 12.67 43.95 20.11
CA GLU A 186 13.50 44.56 21.16
C GLU A 186 13.37 43.83 22.50
N ARG A 187 12.18 43.30 22.83
CA ARG A 187 11.98 42.48 24.03
C ARG A 187 12.68 41.13 23.91
N LEU A 188 12.56 40.48 22.76
CA LEU A 188 13.18 39.17 22.51
C LEU A 188 14.71 39.22 22.49
N GLU A 189 15.30 40.32 21.99
CA GLU A 189 16.76 40.51 21.94
C GLU A 189 17.40 40.62 23.34
N ARG A 190 16.65 41.08 24.35
CA ARG A 190 17.13 41.20 25.75
C ARG A 190 17.28 39.86 26.47
N ILE A 191 16.75 38.77 25.92
CA ILE A 191 16.79 37.45 26.57
C ILE A 191 18.22 36.89 26.50
N PRO A 192 18.85 36.53 27.64
CA PRO A 192 20.18 35.95 27.66
C PRO A 192 20.16 34.48 27.20
N ASP A 193 21.29 34.02 26.63
CA ASP A 193 21.42 32.66 26.10
C ASP A 193 21.18 31.56 27.15
N GLU A 194 21.55 31.82 28.40
CA GLU A 194 21.39 30.89 29.51
C GLU A 194 19.92 30.52 29.78
N ASP A 195 19.02 31.50 29.66
CA ASP A 195 17.60 31.35 29.94
C ASP A 195 16.89 30.59 28.79
N LEU A 196 17.39 30.73 27.55
CA LEU A 196 16.84 30.07 26.37
C LEU A 196 16.95 28.54 26.44
N VAL A 197 18.07 28.03 26.97
CA VAL A 197 18.28 26.58 27.14
C VAL A 197 17.19 25.98 28.02
N THR A 198 16.80 26.65 29.10
CA THR A 198 15.73 26.17 30.00
C THR A 198 14.33 26.20 29.38
N LEU A 199 14.15 26.99 28.32
CA LEU A 199 12.93 27.04 27.51
C LEU A 199 12.97 26.06 26.33
N GLY A 200 14.02 25.22 26.25
CA GLY A 200 14.22 24.25 25.17
C GLY A 200 14.63 24.89 23.85
N ILE A 201 15.22 26.09 23.89
CA ILE A 201 15.73 26.80 22.71
C ILE A 201 17.26 26.83 22.77
N GLU A 202 17.89 26.26 21.76
CA GLU A 202 19.34 26.24 21.61
C GLU A 202 19.82 27.58 21.02
N PRO A 203 20.62 28.39 21.77
CA PRO A 203 21.01 29.73 21.34
C PRO A 203 21.90 29.73 20.08
N SER A 204 22.70 28.67 19.89
CA SER A 204 23.57 28.54 18.72
C SER A 204 22.80 28.31 17.41
N THR A 205 21.54 27.89 17.46
CA THR A 205 20.75 27.54 16.27
C THR A 205 19.55 28.44 16.04
N CYS A 206 18.91 28.96 17.08
CA CYS A 206 17.75 29.83 16.92
C CYS A 206 17.67 30.85 18.05
N ARG A 207 18.10 32.07 17.78
CA ARG A 207 17.84 33.20 18.65
C ARG A 207 16.41 33.74 18.44
N PRO A 208 15.65 34.06 19.51
CA PRO A 208 14.26 34.49 19.39
C PRO A 208 14.02 35.71 18.50
N GLU A 209 14.94 36.67 18.48
CA GLU A 209 14.85 37.87 17.66
C GLU A 209 14.84 37.56 16.15
N TRP A 210 15.34 36.39 15.72
CA TRP A 210 15.29 35.95 14.32
C TRP A 210 13.89 35.50 13.89
N MET A 211 12.99 35.21 14.83
CA MET A 211 11.58 34.94 14.55
C MET A 211 10.85 36.19 14.03
N VAL A 212 11.41 37.38 14.26
CA VAL A 212 10.97 38.65 13.68
C VAL A 212 11.91 39.01 12.53
N LEU A 213 11.42 38.86 11.31
CA LEU A 213 12.20 39.01 10.09
C LEU A 213 12.60 40.47 9.88
N THR A 214 13.88 40.67 9.55
CA THR A 214 14.42 41.97 9.10
C THR A 214 14.97 41.90 7.69
N ALA A 215 15.41 40.73 7.27
CA ALA A 215 15.75 40.39 5.90
C ALA A 215 14.93 39.17 5.49
N LEU A 216 14.42 39.19 4.26
CA LEU A 216 13.71 38.06 3.66
C LEU A 216 14.60 37.42 2.59
N ALA A 217 14.86 36.13 2.70
CA ALA A 217 15.57 35.38 1.67
C ALA A 217 14.68 35.18 0.44
N VAL A 218 15.17 35.55 -0.73
CA VAL A 218 14.48 35.36 -2.01
C VAL A 218 14.96 34.05 -2.63
N PRO A 219 14.07 33.10 -2.91
CA PRO A 219 14.45 31.82 -3.48
C PRO A 219 15.02 31.99 -4.90
N PRO A 220 15.98 31.13 -5.29
CA PRO A 220 16.59 31.13 -6.62
C PRO A 220 15.57 31.08 -7.75
N VAL A 221 15.98 31.55 -8.93
CA VAL A 221 15.14 31.52 -10.15
C VAL A 221 14.83 30.07 -10.57
N THR A 222 15.76 29.13 -10.34
CA THR A 222 15.57 27.70 -10.63
C THR A 222 14.41 27.06 -9.85
N VAL A 223 14.02 27.63 -8.71
CA VAL A 223 12.88 27.17 -7.89
C VAL A 223 11.56 27.84 -8.29
N ARG A 224 11.64 28.95 -9.06
CA ARG A 224 10.50 29.75 -9.54
C ARG A 224 10.51 29.87 -11.08
N PRO A 225 10.44 28.76 -11.81
CA PRO A 225 10.47 28.81 -13.27
C PRO A 225 9.21 29.49 -13.83
N SER A 226 9.38 30.31 -14.86
CA SER A 226 8.28 30.82 -15.66
C SER A 226 7.78 29.75 -16.64
N ILE A 227 6.48 29.69 -16.88
CA ILE A 227 5.86 28.78 -17.86
C ILE A 227 5.45 29.61 -19.08
N THR A 228 5.91 29.23 -20.26
CA THR A 228 5.39 29.80 -21.52
C THR A 228 4.08 29.10 -21.87
N LEU A 229 3.00 29.87 -22.00
CA LEU A 229 1.72 29.38 -22.49
C LEU A 229 1.80 29.15 -24.01
N ASP A 230 0.87 28.37 -24.55
CA ASP A 230 0.78 28.10 -26.00
C ASP A 230 0.53 29.38 -26.83
N SER A 231 0.02 30.44 -26.20
CA SER A 231 -0.13 31.78 -26.81
C SER A 231 1.21 32.51 -27.01
N GLY A 232 2.31 31.99 -26.47
CA GLY A 232 3.62 32.64 -26.42
C GLY A 232 3.81 33.56 -25.22
N ASP A 233 2.75 33.82 -24.43
CA ASP A 233 2.84 34.65 -23.23
C ASP A 233 3.54 33.90 -22.09
N ARG A 234 4.35 34.63 -21.32
CA ARG A 234 5.00 34.10 -20.12
C ARG A 234 4.07 34.22 -18.93
N SER A 235 3.72 33.08 -18.33
CA SER A 235 3.09 33.01 -17.02
C SER A 235 4.18 32.86 -15.96
N GLU A 236 4.31 33.87 -15.11
CA GLU A 236 5.22 33.83 -13.97
C GLU A 236 4.75 32.87 -12.87
N ASP A 237 5.71 32.44 -12.05
CA ASP A 237 5.47 31.57 -10.91
C ASP A 237 4.67 32.27 -9.79
N ASP A 238 3.80 31.52 -9.10
CA ASP A 238 2.98 32.05 -8.00
C ASP A 238 3.83 32.71 -6.88
N LEU A 239 5.05 32.22 -6.59
CA LEU A 239 5.93 32.87 -5.61
C LEU A 239 6.50 34.18 -6.14
N THR A 240 6.88 34.22 -7.43
CA THR A 240 7.38 35.45 -8.06
C THR A 240 6.32 36.53 -7.94
N HIS A 241 5.06 36.21 -8.25
CA HIS A 241 3.95 37.16 -8.16
C HIS A 241 3.77 37.71 -6.74
N LYS A 242 3.95 36.88 -5.71
CA LYS A 242 3.85 37.34 -4.32
C LYS A 242 5.05 38.15 -3.86
N LEU A 243 6.26 37.81 -4.31
CA LEU A 243 7.48 38.56 -4.04
C LEU A 243 7.44 39.96 -4.67
N VAL A 244 6.85 40.10 -5.86
CA VAL A 244 6.58 41.40 -6.49
C VAL A 244 5.73 42.28 -5.57
N ASP A 245 4.65 41.74 -5.00
CA ASP A 245 3.81 42.49 -4.07
C ASP A 245 4.58 42.91 -2.80
N VAL A 246 5.38 41.99 -2.23
CA VAL A 246 6.23 42.27 -1.07
C VAL A 246 7.22 43.39 -1.37
N LEU A 247 7.86 43.37 -2.54
CA LEU A 247 8.81 44.43 -2.95
C LEU A 247 8.12 45.78 -3.13
N ARG A 248 6.98 45.83 -3.83
CA ARG A 248 6.23 47.07 -4.07
C ARG A 248 5.81 47.73 -2.76
N ILE A 249 5.25 46.96 -1.83
CA ILE A 249 4.82 47.51 -0.55
C ILE A 249 6.01 47.91 0.32
N ASN A 250 7.11 47.15 0.29
CA ASN A 250 8.33 47.44 1.03
C ASN A 250 9.02 48.75 0.55
N GLN A 251 9.06 48.96 -0.78
CA GLN A 251 9.55 50.22 -1.37
C GLN A 251 8.66 51.39 -0.96
N ARG A 252 7.33 51.26 -1.15
CA ARG A 252 6.37 52.30 -0.79
C ARG A 252 6.44 52.67 0.69
N LEU A 253 6.61 51.68 1.57
CA LEU A 253 6.78 51.89 3.01
C LEU A 253 8.06 52.67 3.32
N ARG A 254 9.18 52.34 2.64
CA ARG A 254 10.45 53.05 2.79
C ARG A 254 10.35 54.50 2.35
N GLU A 255 9.78 54.76 1.17
CA GLU A 255 9.60 56.10 0.62
C GLU A 255 8.70 56.98 1.51
N ASN A 256 7.56 56.47 1.96
CA ASN A 256 6.64 57.25 2.81
C ASN A 256 7.24 57.54 4.19
N ARG A 257 8.01 56.60 4.75
CA ARG A 257 8.72 56.81 6.02
C ARG A 257 9.79 57.89 5.87
N ASP A 258 10.61 57.80 4.82
CA ASP A 258 11.72 58.73 4.59
C ASP A 258 11.20 60.13 4.18
N ALA A 259 10.01 60.21 3.57
CA ALA A 259 9.29 61.46 3.29
C ALA A 259 8.58 62.08 4.52
N GLY A 260 8.59 61.42 5.69
CA GLY A 260 7.97 61.93 6.91
C GLY A 260 6.43 61.86 6.91
N ALA A 261 5.84 60.85 6.28
CA ALA A 261 4.38 60.67 6.25
C ALA A 261 3.79 60.46 7.66
N PRO A 262 2.50 60.81 7.87
CA PRO A 262 1.79 60.54 9.13
C PRO A 262 1.87 59.08 9.58
N GLN A 263 1.98 58.86 10.89
CA GLN A 263 2.20 57.54 11.48
C GLN A 263 1.11 56.51 11.12
N LEU A 264 -0.16 56.93 11.06
CA LEU A 264 -1.29 56.09 10.61
C LEU A 264 -1.05 55.46 9.23
N ILE A 265 -0.53 56.22 8.27
CA ILE A 265 -0.27 55.73 6.91
C ILE A 265 0.88 54.71 6.93
N VAL A 266 1.91 54.97 7.73
CA VAL A 266 3.05 54.06 7.89
C VAL A 266 2.61 52.76 8.54
N GLU A 267 1.73 52.81 9.54
CA GLU A 267 1.16 51.64 10.22
C GLU A 267 0.29 50.81 9.27
N ASP A 268 -0.59 51.44 8.47
CA ASP A 268 -1.39 50.74 7.46
C ASP A 268 -0.53 50.02 6.41
N LEU A 269 0.52 50.69 5.91
CA LEU A 269 1.46 50.09 4.95
C LEU A 269 2.28 48.96 5.60
N TRP A 270 2.58 49.07 6.89
CA TRP A 270 3.28 48.02 7.64
C TRP A 270 2.39 46.79 7.86
N GLU A 271 1.11 46.97 8.20
CA GLU A 271 0.14 45.87 8.26
C GLU A 271 -0.03 45.18 6.91
N LEU A 272 -0.05 45.95 5.82
CA LEU A 272 -0.12 45.40 4.48
C LEU A 272 1.15 44.60 4.13
N LEU A 273 2.35 45.08 4.53
CA LEU A 273 3.59 44.31 4.41
C LEU A 273 3.51 42.99 5.22
N GLN A 274 3.00 43.03 6.46
CA GLN A 274 2.76 41.84 7.28
C GLN A 274 1.82 40.85 6.58
N TYR A 275 0.74 41.33 5.93
CA TYR A 275 -0.16 40.51 5.13
C TYR A 275 0.56 39.82 3.96
N HIS A 276 1.35 40.57 3.17
CA HIS A 276 2.05 40.00 2.01
C HIS A 276 3.12 38.98 2.40
N VAL A 277 3.87 39.22 3.47
CA VAL A 277 4.86 38.25 3.98
C VAL A 277 4.16 37.02 4.58
N THR A 278 3.06 37.20 5.32
CA THR A 278 2.32 36.08 5.90
C THR A 278 1.77 35.15 4.82
N THR A 279 1.12 35.72 3.80
CA THR A 279 0.57 34.92 2.67
C THR A 279 1.66 34.33 1.77
N TYR A 280 2.86 34.91 1.73
CA TYR A 280 4.04 34.33 1.07
C TYR A 280 4.51 33.03 1.75
N PHE A 281 4.49 32.96 3.08
CA PHE A 281 4.83 31.72 3.79
C PHE A 281 3.66 30.72 3.79
N ASP A 282 2.46 31.16 4.16
CA ASP A 282 1.28 30.31 4.18
C ASP A 282 0.00 31.08 3.77
N ASN A 283 -0.44 30.85 2.53
CA ASN A 283 -1.65 31.47 1.97
C ASN A 283 -2.97 30.84 2.46
N GLN A 284 -2.92 29.83 3.32
CA GLN A 284 -4.11 29.17 3.92
C GLN A 284 -4.23 29.48 5.42
N THR A 285 -3.55 30.52 5.88
CA THR A 285 -3.63 30.97 7.28
C THR A 285 -5.06 31.41 7.62
N SER A 286 -5.61 30.88 8.72
CA SER A 286 -6.95 31.23 9.20
C SER A 286 -7.06 32.71 9.60
N GLY A 287 -8.16 33.36 9.24
CA GLY A 287 -8.40 34.77 9.54
C GLY A 287 -7.75 35.77 8.57
N ILE A 288 -7.01 35.30 7.55
CA ILE A 288 -6.40 36.13 6.52
C ILE A 288 -7.03 35.81 5.16
N PRO A 289 -7.47 36.81 4.36
CA PRO A 289 -8.01 36.53 3.04
C PRO A 289 -6.93 35.97 2.11
N PRO A 290 -7.17 34.85 1.42
CA PRO A 290 -6.17 34.22 0.57
C PRO A 290 -5.83 35.14 -0.61
N ALA A 291 -4.54 35.33 -0.85
CA ALA A 291 -4.05 36.05 -2.01
C ALA A 291 -4.39 35.26 -3.28
N ARG A 292 -5.02 35.93 -4.25
CA ARG A 292 -5.47 35.35 -5.51
C ARG A 292 -4.75 35.97 -6.68
N HIS A 293 -4.55 35.17 -7.73
CA HIS A 293 -4.17 35.67 -9.03
C HIS A 293 -5.31 36.52 -9.63
N ARG A 294 -5.02 37.31 -10.67
CA ARG A 294 -6.05 38.11 -11.39
C ARG A 294 -7.19 37.27 -11.96
N SER A 295 -6.95 35.97 -12.18
CA SER A 295 -7.95 34.99 -12.62
C SER A 295 -8.87 34.46 -11.50
N GLY A 296 -8.69 34.91 -10.25
CA GLY A 296 -9.45 34.43 -9.09
C GLY A 296 -8.91 33.14 -8.46
N ARG A 297 -7.94 32.46 -9.09
CA ARG A 297 -7.26 31.27 -8.53
C ARG A 297 -6.43 31.65 -7.30
N PRO A 298 -6.53 30.94 -6.16
CA PRO A 298 -5.64 31.17 -5.01
C PRO A 298 -4.20 30.79 -5.36
N LEU A 299 -3.24 31.60 -4.92
CA LEU A 299 -1.81 31.35 -5.14
C LEU A 299 -1.31 30.18 -4.29
N LYS A 300 -0.48 29.30 -4.87
CA LYS A 300 0.19 28.20 -4.15
C LYS A 300 1.59 28.67 -3.68
N THR A 301 1.68 29.09 -2.42
CA THR A 301 2.93 29.58 -1.82
C THR A 301 3.72 28.47 -1.11
N LEU A 302 4.69 28.80 -0.25
CA LEU A 302 5.67 27.85 0.27
C LEU A 302 5.02 26.68 1.03
N ALA A 303 4.09 26.96 1.94
CA ALA A 303 3.41 25.91 2.71
C ALA A 303 2.64 24.94 1.81
N GLN A 304 1.93 25.44 0.79
CA GLN A 304 1.13 24.59 -0.13
C GLN A 304 2.01 23.75 -1.06
N ARG A 305 3.24 24.19 -1.36
CA ARG A 305 4.20 23.39 -2.14
C ARG A 305 4.74 22.21 -1.36
N LEU A 306 4.89 22.37 -0.05
CA LEU A 306 5.39 21.31 0.83
C LEU A 306 4.28 20.37 1.29
N LYS A 307 3.15 20.93 1.74
CA LYS A 307 1.99 20.22 2.27
C LYS A 307 1.12 19.61 1.15
N GLY A 308 0.25 18.69 1.52
CA GLY A 308 -0.77 18.11 0.63
C GLY A 308 -0.34 16.84 -0.10
N LYS A 309 -1.28 16.24 -0.85
CA LYS A 309 -1.05 14.98 -1.60
C LYS A 309 -0.09 15.16 -2.77
N GLU A 310 -0.22 16.28 -3.48
CA GLU A 310 0.66 16.68 -4.60
C GLU A 310 1.87 17.51 -4.14
N GLY A 311 2.02 17.72 -2.82
CA GLY A 311 3.15 18.44 -2.26
C GLY A 311 4.46 17.69 -2.45
N ARG A 312 5.58 18.42 -2.35
CA ARG A 312 6.94 17.92 -2.60
C ARG A 312 7.29 16.68 -1.79
N PHE A 313 6.91 16.62 -0.51
CA PHE A 313 7.21 15.46 0.33
C PHE A 313 6.58 14.17 -0.23
N ARG A 314 5.29 14.19 -0.55
CA ARG A 314 4.57 12.99 -0.98
C ARG A 314 4.78 12.63 -2.45
N SER A 315 4.86 13.64 -3.32
CA SER A 315 4.86 13.44 -4.78
C SER A 315 6.26 13.37 -5.39
N ASN A 316 7.26 13.95 -4.72
CA ASN A 316 8.61 14.08 -5.28
C ASN A 316 9.72 13.54 -4.37
N LEU A 317 9.51 13.30 -3.07
CA LEU A 317 10.54 12.76 -2.18
C LEU A 317 10.23 11.31 -1.82
N SER A 318 9.13 11.06 -1.13
CA SER A 318 8.72 9.70 -0.73
C SER A 318 8.34 8.82 -1.92
N GLY A 319 7.78 9.41 -2.97
CA GLY A 319 7.48 8.75 -4.24
C GLY A 319 7.99 9.57 -5.40
N LYS A 320 8.48 8.92 -6.45
CA LYS A 320 8.93 9.56 -7.70
C LYS A 320 8.51 8.69 -8.88
N ARG A 321 8.40 9.31 -10.06
CA ARG A 321 8.39 8.55 -11.31
C ARG A 321 9.78 8.03 -11.59
N VAL A 322 9.87 6.78 -12.01
CA VAL A 322 11.12 6.07 -12.27
C VAL A 322 11.26 5.75 -13.76
N ASN A 323 12.49 5.83 -14.25
CA ASN A 323 12.83 5.39 -15.61
C ASN A 323 12.92 3.85 -15.68
N PHE A 324 13.15 3.32 -16.89
CA PHE A 324 13.32 1.87 -17.14
C PHE A 324 12.16 1.03 -16.59
N SER A 325 10.94 1.51 -16.82
CA SER A 325 9.71 0.83 -16.47
C SER A 325 8.80 0.68 -17.69
N ALA A 326 7.98 -0.36 -17.71
CA ALA A 326 6.97 -0.62 -18.72
C ALA A 326 5.65 -1.06 -18.05
N ARG A 327 4.52 -0.81 -18.70
CA ARG A 327 3.19 -1.21 -18.24
C ARG A 327 2.39 -1.73 -19.43
N THR A 328 1.76 -2.89 -19.28
CA THR A 328 0.83 -3.45 -20.26
C THR A 328 -0.13 -4.44 -19.60
N VAL A 329 -1.14 -4.86 -20.36
CA VAL A 329 -2.12 -5.88 -19.99
C VAL A 329 -1.43 -7.22 -19.77
N ILE A 330 -1.93 -8.00 -18.81
CA ILE A 330 -1.44 -9.35 -18.51
C ILE A 330 -2.24 -10.45 -19.22
N SER A 331 -1.61 -11.59 -19.42
CA SER A 331 -2.20 -12.79 -20.01
C SER A 331 -1.65 -14.04 -19.33
N PRO A 332 -2.45 -15.11 -19.18
CA PRO A 332 -2.01 -16.31 -18.48
C PRO A 332 -1.11 -17.16 -19.37
N ASP A 333 -0.06 -17.76 -18.80
CA ASP A 333 0.71 -18.81 -19.45
C ASP A 333 1.16 -19.88 -18.43
N PRO A 334 0.49 -21.04 -18.38
CA PRO A 334 0.80 -22.09 -17.41
C PRO A 334 2.06 -22.90 -17.75
N LEU A 335 2.67 -22.70 -18.93
CA LEU A 335 3.87 -23.42 -19.33
C LEU A 335 5.15 -22.69 -18.90
N LEU A 336 5.06 -21.39 -18.63
CA LEU A 336 6.15 -20.63 -18.02
C LEU A 336 6.46 -21.16 -16.63
N SER A 337 7.73 -21.08 -16.23
CA SER A 337 8.06 -21.31 -14.83
C SER A 337 7.40 -20.23 -13.95
N ILE A 338 7.12 -20.53 -12.69
CA ILE A 338 6.67 -19.53 -11.71
C ILE A 338 7.63 -18.33 -11.55
N ASN A 339 8.90 -18.50 -11.89
CA ASN A 339 9.87 -17.42 -11.82
C ASN A 339 9.98 -16.64 -13.14
N GLU A 340 9.31 -17.07 -14.21
CA GLU A 340 9.44 -16.47 -15.54
C GLU A 340 8.30 -15.50 -15.82
N VAL A 341 8.65 -14.35 -16.41
CA VAL A 341 7.69 -13.41 -16.97
C VAL A 341 7.94 -13.26 -18.47
N GLY A 342 6.90 -13.53 -19.26
CA GLY A 342 6.87 -13.30 -20.69
C GLY A 342 6.87 -11.81 -21.00
N VAL A 343 7.93 -11.31 -21.61
CA VAL A 343 8.09 -9.89 -22.00
C VAL A 343 7.95 -9.75 -23.52
N PRO A 344 7.10 -8.84 -24.01
CA PRO A 344 7.00 -8.53 -25.43
C PRO A 344 8.31 -8.06 -26.04
N ILE A 345 8.61 -8.50 -27.27
CA ILE A 345 9.79 -8.08 -28.04
C ILE A 345 9.94 -6.55 -28.10
N ILE A 346 8.83 -5.82 -28.24
CA ILE A 346 8.83 -4.34 -28.30
C ILE A 346 9.39 -3.76 -27.00
N ALA A 347 8.91 -4.21 -25.86
CA ALA A 347 9.39 -3.77 -24.55
C ALA A 347 10.85 -4.21 -24.32
N ALA A 348 11.22 -5.42 -24.76
CA ALA A 348 12.59 -5.93 -24.65
C ALA A 348 13.61 -5.10 -25.43
N ARG A 349 13.21 -4.48 -26.55
CA ARG A 349 14.08 -3.62 -27.37
C ARG A 349 14.26 -2.21 -26.81
N GLU A 350 13.25 -1.67 -26.12
CA GLU A 350 13.31 -0.34 -25.50
C GLU A 350 14.02 -0.36 -24.15
N LEU A 351 13.74 -1.38 -23.33
CA LEU A 351 14.33 -1.53 -22.01
C LEU A 351 15.75 -2.10 -22.12
N THR A 352 16.68 -1.48 -21.42
CA THR A 352 18.09 -1.84 -21.48
C THR A 352 18.69 -2.10 -20.10
N VAL A 353 19.75 -2.90 -20.11
CA VAL A 353 20.53 -3.31 -18.95
C VAL A 353 21.97 -2.90 -19.19
N PRO A 354 22.58 -2.09 -18.30
CA PRO A 354 23.98 -1.70 -18.43
C PRO A 354 24.87 -2.88 -18.00
N VAL A 355 25.79 -3.24 -18.88
CA VAL A 355 26.78 -4.30 -18.68
C VAL A 355 28.17 -3.69 -18.81
N HIS A 356 28.99 -3.86 -17.78
CA HIS A 356 30.39 -3.47 -17.82
C HIS A 356 31.19 -4.46 -18.66
N VAL A 357 31.98 -3.94 -19.60
CA VAL A 357 32.84 -4.73 -20.48
C VAL A 357 34.04 -5.22 -19.67
N ASN A 358 34.24 -6.53 -19.66
CA ASN A 358 35.35 -7.22 -19.03
C ASN A 358 35.98 -8.22 -20.00
N GLU A 359 37.11 -8.81 -19.61
CA GLU A 359 37.85 -9.77 -20.45
C GLU A 359 37.00 -10.98 -20.87
N HIS A 360 36.02 -11.39 -20.05
CA HIS A 360 35.20 -12.58 -20.30
C HIS A 360 34.00 -12.32 -21.22
N ASN A 361 33.48 -11.09 -21.27
CA ASN A 361 32.26 -10.77 -22.00
C ASN A 361 32.49 -9.88 -23.24
N ILE A 362 33.70 -9.36 -23.44
CA ILE A 362 34.03 -8.41 -24.52
C ILE A 362 33.68 -8.95 -25.91
N GLU A 363 33.98 -10.23 -26.19
CA GLU A 363 33.67 -10.85 -27.48
C GLU A 363 32.16 -10.87 -27.75
N LYS A 364 31.36 -11.27 -26.75
CA LYS A 364 29.89 -11.30 -26.85
C LYS A 364 29.32 -9.90 -27.01
N ILE A 365 29.87 -8.91 -26.29
CA ILE A 365 29.40 -7.53 -26.38
C ILE A 365 29.74 -6.91 -27.74
N ARG A 366 30.93 -7.16 -28.29
CA ARG A 366 31.30 -6.72 -29.64
C ARG A 366 30.33 -7.27 -30.68
N GLU A 367 29.97 -8.55 -30.56
CA GLU A 367 28.97 -9.16 -31.43
C GLU A 367 27.59 -8.50 -31.28
N MET A 368 27.13 -8.25 -30.05
CA MET A 368 25.85 -7.58 -29.80
C MET A 368 25.82 -6.13 -30.31
N VAL A 369 26.92 -5.40 -30.22
CA VAL A 369 27.01 -4.02 -30.74
C VAL A 369 27.06 -4.01 -32.27
N ALA A 370 27.80 -4.95 -32.88
CA ALA A 370 27.88 -5.07 -34.34
C ALA A 370 26.51 -5.35 -34.98
N ARG A 371 25.62 -6.05 -34.26
CA ARG A 371 24.22 -6.31 -34.65
C ARG A 371 23.33 -5.05 -34.67
N GLY A 372 23.75 -3.96 -34.03
CA GLY A 372 23.00 -2.71 -33.94
C GLY A 372 21.79 -2.77 -32.98
N PRO A 373 20.92 -1.73 -32.99
CA PRO A 373 19.76 -1.62 -32.10
C PRO A 373 18.53 -2.44 -32.57
N SER A 374 18.49 -2.95 -33.80
CA SER A 374 17.34 -3.71 -34.30
C SER A 374 17.81 -4.81 -35.26
N PRO A 375 18.41 -5.89 -34.72
CA PRO A 375 18.91 -7.00 -35.53
C PRO A 375 17.77 -7.73 -36.25
N THR A 376 18.07 -8.17 -37.48
CA THR A 376 17.20 -9.04 -38.29
C THR A 376 17.85 -10.42 -38.46
N PRO A 377 17.07 -11.52 -38.46
CA PRO A 377 15.61 -11.60 -38.33
C PRO A 377 15.13 -11.40 -36.88
N ASP A 378 13.86 -10.98 -36.73
CA ASP A 378 13.20 -10.88 -35.41
C ASP A 378 12.98 -12.26 -34.73
N LYS A 379 13.25 -13.38 -35.45
CA LYS A 379 13.00 -14.75 -35.01
C LYS A 379 14.18 -15.69 -35.37
N PRO A 380 14.81 -16.38 -34.40
CA PRO A 380 14.64 -16.20 -32.95
C PRO A 380 15.02 -14.77 -32.52
N TYR A 381 14.47 -14.29 -31.40
CA TYR A 381 14.80 -12.96 -30.88
C TYR A 381 16.32 -12.85 -30.67
N LEU A 382 16.92 -11.82 -31.27
CA LEU A 382 18.32 -11.48 -31.07
C LEU A 382 18.42 -10.15 -30.33
N PRO A 383 19.21 -10.07 -29.24
CA PRO A 383 19.39 -8.82 -28.53
C PRO A 383 20.35 -7.90 -29.29
N GLY A 384 19.96 -6.62 -29.37
CA GLY A 384 20.80 -5.54 -29.85
C GLY A 384 21.33 -4.63 -28.72
N VAL A 385 21.93 -3.51 -29.11
CA VAL A 385 22.46 -2.48 -28.20
C VAL A 385 21.97 -1.10 -28.62
N ASN A 386 21.50 -0.31 -27.65
CA ASN A 386 21.00 1.04 -27.92
C ASN A 386 22.06 2.11 -27.63
N TYR A 387 22.86 1.94 -26.58
CA TYR A 387 23.87 2.92 -26.17
C TYR A 387 25.16 2.28 -25.67
N VAL A 388 26.27 2.99 -25.86
CA VAL A 388 27.59 2.65 -25.31
C VAL A 388 28.11 3.87 -24.55
N ILE A 389 28.49 3.68 -23.30
CA ILE A 389 29.10 4.69 -22.45
C ILE A 389 30.59 4.37 -22.37
N ARG A 390 31.41 5.33 -22.81
CA ARG A 390 32.87 5.23 -22.74
C ARG A 390 33.39 5.50 -21.32
N SER A 391 34.67 5.20 -21.09
CA SER A 391 35.36 5.48 -19.82
C SER A 391 35.44 6.98 -19.47
N ASP A 392 35.29 7.88 -20.44
CA ASP A 392 35.17 9.33 -20.24
C ASP A 392 33.75 9.78 -19.80
N GLY A 393 32.80 8.85 -19.72
CA GLY A 393 31.40 9.13 -19.39
C GLY A 393 30.56 9.60 -20.58
N ARG A 394 31.13 9.68 -21.79
CA ARG A 394 30.38 10.09 -22.98
C ARG A 394 29.47 8.96 -23.45
N ARG A 395 28.16 9.22 -23.45
CA ARG A 395 27.13 8.30 -23.96
C ARG A 395 27.00 8.43 -25.48
N ILE A 396 27.29 7.36 -26.21
CA ILE A 396 27.18 7.25 -27.66
C ILE A 396 25.93 6.44 -27.99
N ARG A 397 25.08 6.98 -28.88
CA ARG A 397 23.93 6.26 -29.42
C ARG A 397 24.36 5.35 -30.56
N VAL A 398 24.01 4.07 -30.46
CA VAL A 398 24.25 3.09 -31.51
C VAL A 398 23.12 3.17 -32.54
N THR A 399 23.49 3.15 -33.81
CA THR A 399 22.63 3.21 -35.00
C THR A 399 23.18 2.24 -36.03
N ASP A 400 22.38 1.81 -36.99
CA ASP A 400 22.81 0.81 -37.98
C ASP A 400 24.04 1.25 -38.80
N ARG A 401 24.29 2.57 -38.91
CA ARG A 401 25.43 3.13 -39.64
C ARG A 401 26.74 3.11 -38.86
N ASN A 402 26.69 3.28 -37.54
CA ASN A 402 27.89 3.39 -36.70
C ASN A 402 28.16 2.11 -35.88
N ALA A 403 27.28 1.11 -35.94
CA ALA A 403 27.36 -0.11 -35.15
C ALA A 403 28.71 -0.84 -35.33
N ALA A 404 29.18 -0.98 -36.57
CA ALA A 404 30.46 -1.65 -36.88
C ALA A 404 31.65 -0.88 -36.28
N ASP A 405 31.74 0.43 -36.54
CA ASP A 405 32.82 1.27 -36.03
C ASP A 405 32.85 1.31 -34.49
N VAL A 406 31.66 1.38 -33.87
CA VAL A 406 31.53 1.39 -32.41
C VAL A 406 31.93 0.04 -31.82
N ALA A 407 31.61 -1.08 -32.49
CA ALA A 407 31.97 -2.42 -32.05
C ALA A 407 33.50 -2.65 -32.07
N GLU A 408 34.20 -2.18 -33.10
CA GLU A 408 35.66 -2.24 -33.17
C GLU A 408 36.33 -1.38 -32.08
N GLY A 409 35.72 -0.24 -31.74
CA GLY A 409 36.21 0.69 -30.72
C GLY A 409 35.85 0.33 -29.27
N ILE A 410 35.29 -0.85 -28.99
CA ILE A 410 34.99 -1.30 -27.62
C ILE A 410 36.26 -1.76 -26.93
N ASP A 411 36.53 -1.14 -25.79
CA ASP A 411 37.62 -1.48 -24.90
C ASP A 411 37.09 -1.91 -23.52
N ILE A 412 37.98 -2.47 -22.71
CA ILE A 412 37.73 -2.77 -21.30
C ILE A 412 37.39 -1.45 -20.57
N ASP A 413 36.57 -1.52 -19.53
CA ASP A 413 36.00 -0.39 -18.76
C ASP A 413 34.90 0.41 -19.47
N TYR A 414 34.46 0.00 -20.67
CA TYR A 414 33.26 0.58 -21.28
C TYR A 414 32.00 -0.02 -20.65
N THR A 415 30.89 0.71 -20.71
CA THR A 415 29.57 0.21 -20.28
C THR A 415 28.63 0.17 -21.47
N VAL A 416 28.01 -0.97 -21.72
CA VAL A 416 27.09 -1.17 -22.84
C VAL A 416 25.67 -1.35 -22.33
N GLU A 417 24.75 -0.52 -22.80
CA GLU A 417 23.32 -0.64 -22.52
C GLU A 417 22.69 -1.59 -23.55
N ARG A 418 22.74 -2.89 -23.25
CA ARG A 418 22.14 -3.94 -24.09
C ARG A 418 20.65 -4.06 -23.85
N GLN A 419 19.93 -4.53 -24.85
CA GLN A 419 18.52 -4.90 -24.74
C GLN A 419 18.32 -6.09 -23.78
N LEU A 420 17.09 -6.28 -23.30
CA LEU A 420 16.75 -7.40 -22.42
C LEU A 420 17.05 -8.75 -23.10
N VAL A 421 17.49 -9.72 -22.31
CA VAL A 421 17.68 -11.11 -22.74
C VAL A 421 16.95 -12.07 -21.82
N ASP A 422 16.73 -13.29 -22.29
CA ASP A 422 16.18 -14.35 -21.46
C ASP A 422 17.05 -14.58 -20.21
N GLY A 423 16.40 -14.65 -19.05
CA GLY A 423 17.05 -14.81 -17.75
C GLY A 423 17.41 -13.52 -17.03
N ASP A 424 17.21 -12.34 -17.63
CA ASP A 424 17.40 -11.06 -16.94
C ASP A 424 16.44 -10.91 -15.75
N VAL A 425 16.92 -10.33 -14.65
CA VAL A 425 16.15 -10.14 -13.42
C VAL A 425 15.39 -8.82 -13.50
N VAL A 426 14.08 -8.89 -13.33
CA VAL A 426 13.15 -7.76 -13.41
C VAL A 426 12.20 -7.79 -12.24
N LEU A 427 11.74 -6.63 -11.78
CA LEU A 427 10.71 -6.55 -10.76
C LEU A 427 9.35 -6.42 -11.42
N PHE A 428 8.43 -7.31 -11.06
CA PHE A 428 7.07 -7.34 -11.57
C PHE A 428 6.09 -6.99 -10.45
N ASN A 429 5.21 -6.04 -10.72
CA ASN A 429 4.37 -5.38 -9.71
C ASN A 429 2.94 -5.16 -10.20
N ARG A 430 1.96 -5.49 -9.36
CA ARG A 430 0.56 -5.08 -9.53
C ARG A 430 0.17 -4.04 -8.49
N GLN A 431 -0.46 -2.97 -8.95
CA GLN A 431 -1.03 -1.94 -8.09
C GLN A 431 -2.52 -2.23 -7.86
N PRO A 432 -3.06 -2.00 -6.65
CA PRO A 432 -2.40 -1.48 -5.45
C PRO A 432 -1.49 -2.51 -4.77
N SER A 433 -0.33 -2.06 -4.27
CA SER A 433 0.62 -2.93 -3.56
C SER A 433 0.23 -3.03 -2.09
N LEU A 434 -0.54 -4.06 -1.74
CA LEU A 434 -1.08 -4.27 -0.39
C LEU A 434 -0.06 -4.88 0.58
N HIS A 435 0.81 -5.74 0.08
CA HIS A 435 1.84 -6.41 0.86
C HIS A 435 3.11 -6.59 0.02
N ARG A 436 4.23 -6.97 0.65
CA ARG A 436 5.52 -7.07 -0.05
C ARG A 436 5.49 -8.00 -1.28
N MET A 437 4.69 -9.07 -1.24
CA MET A 437 4.55 -10.01 -2.36
C MET A 437 3.79 -9.45 -3.58
N SER A 438 3.21 -8.23 -3.48
CA SER A 438 2.63 -7.55 -4.66
C SER A 438 3.72 -7.05 -5.62
N MET A 439 4.99 -7.14 -5.22
CA MET A 439 6.16 -6.83 -6.04
C MET A 439 7.24 -7.90 -5.83
N MET A 440 7.52 -8.71 -6.86
CA MET A 440 8.50 -9.81 -6.78
C MET A 440 9.43 -9.78 -8.00
N ALA A 441 10.58 -10.43 -7.86
CA ALA A 441 11.56 -10.56 -8.93
C ALA A 441 11.26 -11.77 -9.81
N HIS A 442 11.13 -11.51 -11.10
CA HIS A 442 10.95 -12.51 -12.15
C HIS A 442 12.17 -12.53 -13.08
N ARG A 443 12.26 -13.59 -13.87
CA ARG A 443 13.23 -13.80 -14.94
C ARG A 443 12.54 -13.54 -16.26
N VAL A 444 13.13 -12.69 -17.06
CA VAL A 444 12.59 -12.37 -18.39
C VAL A 444 12.61 -13.60 -19.27
N ARG A 445 11.51 -13.81 -19.98
CA ARG A 445 11.44 -14.68 -21.15
C ARG A 445 10.81 -13.91 -22.30
N ILE A 446 11.53 -13.76 -23.40
CA ILE A 446 11.13 -12.90 -24.49
C ILE A 446 10.18 -13.66 -25.39
N MET A 447 8.99 -13.09 -25.59
CA MET A 447 7.92 -13.74 -26.33
C MET A 447 7.25 -12.78 -27.30
N GLU A 448 6.64 -13.35 -28.33
CA GLU A 448 5.80 -12.61 -29.26
C GLU A 448 4.48 -12.19 -28.60
N GLY A 449 4.03 -10.98 -28.91
CA GLY A 449 2.79 -10.42 -28.40
C GLY A 449 2.97 -8.98 -27.93
N ARG A 450 2.00 -8.49 -27.18
CA ARG A 450 2.00 -7.14 -26.57
C ARG A 450 1.64 -7.14 -25.09
N THR A 451 1.43 -8.32 -24.51
CA THR A 451 1.01 -8.52 -23.12
C THR A 451 2.16 -9.11 -22.30
N PHE A 452 2.15 -8.85 -21.00
CA PHE A 452 2.99 -9.61 -20.08
C PHE A 452 2.35 -10.97 -19.84
N ARG A 453 3.16 -12.04 -19.83
CA ARG A 453 2.70 -13.40 -19.50
C ARG A 453 3.34 -13.86 -18.21
N PHE A 454 2.59 -14.55 -17.35
CA PHE A 454 3.16 -15.17 -16.17
C PHE A 454 2.32 -16.38 -15.76
N ASN A 455 2.83 -17.15 -14.82
CA ASN A 455 2.20 -18.38 -14.39
C ASN A 455 0.94 -18.10 -13.55
N LEU A 456 -0.11 -18.89 -13.78
CA LEU A 456 -1.38 -18.82 -13.05
C LEU A 456 -1.23 -19.00 -11.53
N THR A 457 -0.23 -19.76 -11.08
CA THR A 457 0.00 -19.98 -9.64
C THR A 457 0.45 -18.73 -8.90
N ASP A 458 0.96 -17.72 -9.63
CA ASP A 458 1.42 -16.46 -9.06
C ASP A 458 0.33 -15.38 -9.07
N CYS A 459 -0.88 -15.67 -9.55
CA CYS A 459 -2.01 -14.76 -9.47
C CYS A 459 -2.38 -14.38 -8.02
N PRO A 460 -2.45 -15.31 -7.04
CA PRO A 460 -2.82 -15.00 -5.67
C PRO A 460 -1.96 -13.92 -4.97
N PRO A 461 -0.60 -13.93 -5.01
CA PRO A 461 0.19 -12.87 -4.40
C PRO A 461 0.03 -11.50 -5.10
N TYR A 462 -0.27 -11.46 -6.40
CA TYR A 462 -0.57 -10.18 -7.06
C TYR A 462 -2.04 -9.76 -6.92
N ASN A 463 -2.90 -10.68 -6.44
CA ASN A 463 -4.34 -10.58 -6.52
C ASN A 463 -4.83 -10.23 -7.94
N ALA A 464 -4.14 -10.78 -8.96
CA ALA A 464 -4.31 -10.44 -10.36
C ALA A 464 -5.32 -11.37 -11.03
N ASP A 465 -6.16 -10.80 -11.89
CA ASP A 465 -7.05 -11.53 -12.79
C ASP A 465 -6.70 -11.21 -14.26
N PHE A 466 -7.52 -11.69 -15.20
CA PHE A 466 -7.26 -11.54 -16.64
C PHE A 466 -8.45 -10.92 -17.39
N ASP A 467 -9.22 -10.05 -16.72
CA ASP A 467 -10.36 -9.37 -17.33
C ASP A 467 -9.99 -8.04 -18.03
N GLY A 468 -8.71 -7.64 -17.94
CA GLY A 468 -8.20 -6.35 -18.43
C GLY A 468 -7.11 -5.75 -17.56
N ASP A 469 -6.78 -6.40 -16.44
CA ASP A 469 -5.71 -6.02 -15.53
C ASP A 469 -4.37 -5.68 -16.23
N GLU A 470 -3.71 -4.64 -15.72
CA GLU A 470 -2.40 -4.18 -16.18
C GLU A 470 -1.37 -4.27 -15.06
N MET A 471 -0.16 -4.71 -15.39
CA MET A 471 0.95 -4.80 -14.44
C MET A 471 2.17 -4.01 -14.91
N ASN A 472 3.02 -3.63 -13.95
CA ASN A 472 4.23 -2.87 -14.16
C ASN A 472 5.46 -3.78 -14.12
N LEU A 473 6.40 -3.51 -15.01
CA LEU A 473 7.72 -4.15 -15.08
C LEU A 473 8.79 -3.09 -14.84
N HIS A 474 9.76 -3.38 -13.99
CA HIS A 474 10.91 -2.50 -13.71
C HIS A 474 12.22 -3.24 -13.95
N VAL A 475 13.14 -2.61 -14.69
CA VAL A 475 14.44 -3.20 -15.03
C VAL A 475 15.55 -2.60 -14.18
N LEU A 476 16.22 -3.46 -13.41
CA LEU A 476 17.24 -3.07 -12.45
C LEU A 476 18.57 -2.76 -13.14
N GLN A 477 19.10 -1.56 -12.88
CA GLN A 477 20.26 -1.03 -13.59
C GLN A 477 21.59 -1.40 -12.91
N SER A 478 21.71 -1.28 -11.58
CA SER A 478 22.95 -1.63 -10.87
C SER A 478 23.08 -3.14 -10.65
N ASP A 479 24.33 -3.64 -10.66
CA ASP A 479 24.62 -5.04 -10.38
C ASP A 479 24.20 -5.45 -8.96
N GLU A 480 24.43 -4.58 -7.97
CA GLU A 480 24.02 -4.80 -6.58
C GLU A 480 22.51 -5.01 -6.45
N ALA A 481 21.70 -4.16 -7.08
CA ALA A 481 20.25 -4.26 -7.04
C ALA A 481 19.74 -5.52 -7.76
N ARG A 482 20.37 -5.88 -8.90
CA ARG A 482 20.05 -7.14 -9.61
C ARG A 482 20.36 -8.36 -8.75
N ALA A 483 21.51 -8.37 -8.07
CA ALA A 483 21.90 -9.46 -7.18
C ALA A 483 20.97 -9.57 -5.97
N GLU A 484 20.66 -8.45 -5.32
CA GLU A 484 19.75 -8.39 -4.18
C GLU A 484 18.35 -8.90 -4.55
N ALA A 485 17.78 -8.41 -5.65
CA ALA A 485 16.46 -8.84 -6.12
C ALA A 485 16.44 -10.33 -6.48
N ARG A 486 17.50 -10.86 -7.09
CA ARG A 486 17.61 -12.27 -7.42
C ARG A 486 17.67 -13.17 -6.19
N ILE A 487 18.35 -12.74 -5.13
CA ILE A 487 18.56 -13.56 -3.94
C ILE A 487 17.36 -13.48 -2.98
N LEU A 488 16.78 -12.29 -2.79
CA LEU A 488 15.78 -12.07 -1.75
C LEU A 488 14.34 -12.01 -2.29
N MET A 489 14.15 -11.51 -3.51
CA MET A 489 12.83 -11.17 -4.03
C MET A 489 12.32 -12.14 -5.09
N GLN A 490 13.09 -13.17 -5.45
CA GLN A 490 12.66 -14.15 -6.44
C GLN A 490 11.38 -14.86 -5.96
N VAL A 491 10.48 -15.18 -6.90
CA VAL A 491 9.13 -15.73 -6.62
C VAL A 491 9.20 -16.97 -5.72
N GLN A 492 10.09 -17.91 -6.05
CA GLN A 492 10.30 -19.14 -5.28
C GLN A 492 10.67 -18.92 -3.79
N GLU A 493 11.35 -17.82 -3.46
CA GLU A 493 11.72 -17.50 -2.07
C GLU A 493 10.54 -16.94 -1.26
N ASN A 494 9.45 -16.62 -1.95
CA ASN A 494 8.24 -16.02 -1.38
C ASN A 494 7.00 -16.91 -1.58
N ILE A 495 7.17 -18.23 -1.73
CA ILE A 495 6.05 -19.19 -1.78
C ILE A 495 5.24 -19.14 -0.48
N LEU A 496 5.91 -19.02 0.67
CA LEU A 496 5.29 -18.94 1.99
C LEU A 496 4.90 -17.50 2.35
N SER A 497 3.66 -17.31 2.78
CA SER A 497 3.10 -16.02 3.18
C SER A 497 3.66 -15.56 4.53
N PRO A 498 4.19 -14.33 4.64
CA PRO A 498 4.62 -13.75 5.92
C PRO A 498 3.47 -13.48 6.89
N ARG A 499 2.21 -13.52 6.43
CA ARG A 499 1.04 -13.25 7.28
C ARG A 499 0.73 -14.41 8.22
N TYR A 500 0.86 -15.65 7.74
CA TYR A 500 0.38 -16.83 8.46
C TYR A 500 1.28 -18.07 8.31
N GLY A 501 2.38 -18.00 7.55
CA GLY A 501 3.31 -19.13 7.42
C GLY A 501 2.73 -20.33 6.66
N GLY A 502 2.07 -20.09 5.52
CA GLY A 502 1.61 -21.15 4.62
C GLY A 502 1.72 -20.72 3.14
N PRO A 503 1.61 -21.67 2.19
CA PRO A 503 1.93 -21.40 0.79
C PRO A 503 0.87 -20.53 0.11
N ILE A 504 1.18 -19.28 -0.24
CA ILE A 504 0.25 -18.42 -1.00
C ILE A 504 0.28 -18.72 -2.49
N ILE A 505 1.44 -19.10 -3.02
CA ILE A 505 1.63 -19.56 -4.39
C ILE A 505 1.27 -21.04 -4.42
N GLY A 506 0.35 -21.44 -5.27
CA GLY A 506 -0.12 -22.82 -5.33
C GLY A 506 -1.08 -23.06 -6.49
N ALA A 507 -1.53 -24.31 -6.64
CA ALA A 507 -2.47 -24.68 -7.67
C ALA A 507 -3.82 -23.96 -7.47
N ILE A 508 -4.41 -23.49 -8.56
CA ILE A 508 -5.73 -22.84 -8.57
C ILE A 508 -6.65 -23.54 -9.57
N HIS A 509 -7.96 -23.49 -9.29
CA HIS A 509 -9.05 -23.86 -10.20
C HIS A 509 -8.78 -25.15 -10.99
N ASP A 510 -8.51 -25.06 -12.30
CA ASP A 510 -8.28 -26.17 -13.22
C ASP A 510 -7.18 -27.14 -12.76
N HIS A 511 -6.13 -26.64 -12.10
CA HIS A 511 -5.08 -27.50 -11.57
C HIS A 511 -5.60 -28.40 -10.44
N ILE A 512 -6.55 -27.91 -9.64
CA ILE A 512 -7.18 -28.69 -8.57
C ILE A 512 -8.13 -29.73 -9.17
N THR A 513 -8.98 -29.31 -10.11
CA THR A 513 -9.91 -30.22 -10.80
C THR A 513 -9.17 -31.30 -11.60
N GLY A 514 -8.07 -30.94 -12.27
CA GLY A 514 -7.22 -31.87 -13.00
C GLY A 514 -6.52 -32.88 -12.08
N ALA A 515 -6.03 -32.45 -10.92
CA ALA A 515 -5.46 -33.35 -9.92
C ALA A 515 -6.51 -34.29 -9.31
N TYR A 516 -7.74 -33.80 -9.12
CA TYR A 516 -8.87 -34.61 -8.69
C TYR A 516 -9.15 -35.73 -9.70
N PHE A 517 -9.34 -35.40 -10.98
CA PHE A 517 -9.58 -36.41 -12.02
C PHE A 517 -8.40 -37.35 -12.24
N LEU A 518 -7.18 -36.91 -11.96
CA LEU A 518 -6.02 -37.77 -12.02
C LEU A 518 -6.01 -38.81 -10.91
N THR A 519 -6.45 -38.47 -9.69
CA THR A 519 -6.17 -39.30 -8.49
C THR A 519 -7.40 -39.97 -7.88
N HIS A 520 -8.61 -39.42 -8.10
CA HIS A 520 -9.84 -39.88 -7.46
C HIS A 520 -10.23 -41.30 -7.90
N ASN A 521 -10.40 -42.22 -6.94
CA ASN A 521 -10.69 -43.64 -7.17
C ASN A 521 -9.64 -44.37 -8.03
N ASN A 522 -8.44 -43.78 -8.18
CA ASN A 522 -7.31 -44.33 -8.92
C ASN A 522 -7.64 -44.80 -10.35
N PRO A 523 -7.94 -43.87 -11.28
CA PRO A 523 -8.33 -44.22 -12.65
C PRO A 523 -7.18 -44.88 -13.42
N ARG A 524 -7.53 -45.68 -14.43
CA ARG A 524 -6.59 -46.38 -15.31
C ARG A 524 -6.42 -45.58 -16.61
N PHE A 525 -5.18 -45.36 -17.01
CA PHE A 525 -4.81 -44.69 -18.26
C PHE A 525 -4.10 -45.66 -19.18
N ASP A 526 -4.48 -45.63 -20.46
CA ASP A 526 -3.74 -46.35 -21.49
C ASP A 526 -2.38 -45.70 -21.76
N ARG A 527 -1.55 -46.37 -22.55
CA ARG A 527 -0.23 -45.85 -22.93
C ARG A 527 -0.30 -44.47 -23.59
N PHE A 528 -1.28 -44.23 -24.45
CA PHE A 528 -1.37 -42.98 -25.20
C PHE A 528 -1.73 -41.81 -24.28
N GLN A 529 -2.72 -41.98 -23.43
CA GLN A 529 -3.17 -41.03 -22.42
C GLN A 529 -2.06 -40.74 -21.41
N ALA A 530 -1.41 -41.78 -20.87
CA ALA A 530 -0.30 -41.62 -19.93
C ALA A 530 0.85 -40.83 -20.57
N MET A 531 1.26 -41.16 -21.80
CA MET A 531 2.30 -40.41 -22.50
C MET A 531 1.87 -38.96 -22.77
N ASN A 532 0.60 -38.68 -23.11
CA ASN A 532 0.13 -37.31 -23.34
C ASN A 532 0.15 -36.47 -22.05
N ILE A 533 -0.12 -37.08 -20.89
CA ILE A 533 0.01 -36.41 -19.58
C ILE A 533 1.47 -36.12 -19.28
N LEU A 534 2.34 -37.13 -19.43
CA LEU A 534 3.76 -37.02 -19.09
C LEU A 534 4.54 -36.10 -20.04
N PHE A 535 4.16 -36.02 -21.31
CA PHE A 535 4.82 -35.17 -22.31
C PHE A 535 4.90 -33.70 -21.88
N LYS A 536 3.93 -33.22 -21.10
CA LYS A 536 3.90 -31.83 -20.61
C LYS A 536 4.95 -31.55 -19.54
N LEU A 537 5.47 -32.56 -18.86
CA LEU A 537 6.46 -32.39 -17.79
C LEU A 537 7.88 -32.14 -18.30
N GLY A 538 8.21 -32.62 -19.51
CA GLY A 538 9.57 -32.62 -20.06
C GLY A 538 10.33 -33.90 -19.73
N ASP A 539 11.63 -33.78 -19.46
CA ASP A 539 12.56 -34.91 -19.23
C ASP A 539 12.21 -35.68 -17.94
N ILE A 540 11.47 -36.78 -18.07
CA ILE A 540 11.06 -37.64 -16.96
C ILE A 540 11.19 -39.11 -17.34
N GLU A 541 11.59 -39.93 -16.36
CA GLU A 541 11.58 -41.38 -16.45
C GLU A 541 10.14 -41.91 -16.31
N VAL A 542 9.68 -42.62 -17.33
CA VAL A 542 8.34 -43.21 -17.35
C VAL A 542 8.32 -44.41 -16.39
N PRO A 543 7.39 -44.47 -15.42
CA PRO A 543 7.32 -45.60 -14.51
C PRO A 543 6.87 -46.88 -15.21
N GLU A 544 7.20 -48.05 -14.65
CA GLU A 544 6.82 -49.34 -15.20
C GLU A 544 5.28 -49.49 -15.25
N PRO A 545 4.70 -49.93 -16.38
CA PRO A 545 3.25 -50.12 -16.47
C PRO A 545 2.78 -51.32 -15.64
N CYS A 546 1.59 -51.19 -15.07
CA CYS A 546 0.84 -52.35 -14.59
C CYS A 546 0.30 -53.14 -15.80
N ILE A 547 0.26 -54.47 -15.69
CA ILE A 547 -0.26 -55.33 -16.76
C ILE A 547 -1.67 -55.79 -16.37
N ASP A 548 -2.66 -55.51 -17.21
CA ASP A 548 -4.03 -55.95 -16.97
C ASP A 548 -4.20 -57.45 -17.24
N GLU A 549 -5.31 -58.05 -16.79
CA GLU A 549 -5.61 -59.49 -17.00
C GLU A 549 -5.60 -59.92 -18.48
N LYS A 550 -5.73 -58.95 -19.40
CA LYS A 550 -5.70 -59.12 -20.86
C LYS A 550 -4.30 -58.95 -21.49
N GLY A 551 -3.27 -58.67 -20.68
CA GLY A 551 -1.88 -58.47 -21.14
C GLY A 551 -1.58 -57.06 -21.67
N GLU A 552 -2.50 -56.10 -21.51
CA GLU A 552 -2.31 -54.71 -21.95
C GLU A 552 -1.66 -53.86 -20.83
N PRO A 553 -0.65 -53.01 -21.16
CA PRO A 553 -0.01 -52.13 -20.19
C PRO A 553 -0.89 -50.92 -19.88
N TYR A 554 -1.15 -50.66 -18.60
CA TYR A 554 -1.86 -49.49 -18.11
C TYR A 554 -1.10 -48.81 -16.98
N TRP A 555 -1.36 -47.51 -16.79
CA TRP A 555 -0.83 -46.72 -15.68
C TRP A 555 -1.97 -46.29 -14.77
N THR A 556 -1.71 -46.23 -13.47
CA THR A 556 -2.71 -45.73 -12.52
C THR A 556 -2.51 -44.25 -12.24
N GLY A 557 -3.59 -43.54 -11.98
CA GLY A 557 -3.56 -42.12 -11.67
C GLY A 557 -2.66 -41.75 -10.48
N LYS A 558 -2.72 -42.56 -9.41
CA LYS A 558 -1.87 -42.40 -8.22
C LYS A 558 -0.39 -42.63 -8.54
N GLN A 559 -0.09 -43.59 -9.41
CA GLN A 559 1.28 -43.84 -9.90
C GLN A 559 1.80 -42.65 -10.73
N LEU A 560 0.99 -42.08 -11.62
CA LEU A 560 1.38 -40.91 -12.42
C LEU A 560 1.62 -39.66 -11.55
N PHE A 561 0.82 -39.44 -10.51
CA PHE A 561 1.04 -38.36 -9.56
C PHE A 561 2.29 -38.58 -8.69
N SER A 562 2.64 -39.83 -8.38
CA SER A 562 3.81 -40.14 -7.53
C SER A 562 5.15 -39.69 -8.15
N ILE A 563 5.22 -39.58 -9.48
CA ILE A 563 6.42 -39.16 -10.22
C ILE A 563 6.93 -37.77 -9.82
N VAL A 564 6.03 -36.87 -9.41
CA VAL A 564 6.43 -35.49 -9.07
C VAL A 564 6.89 -35.33 -7.62
N LEU A 565 6.63 -36.32 -6.77
CA LEU A 565 6.99 -36.29 -5.36
C LEU A 565 8.47 -36.66 -5.18
N PRO A 566 9.15 -36.15 -4.13
CA PRO A 566 10.45 -36.67 -3.72
C PRO A 566 10.37 -38.12 -3.22
N ASP A 567 11.41 -38.92 -3.44
CA ASP A 567 11.43 -40.36 -3.14
C ASP A 567 11.34 -40.71 -1.64
N ASP A 568 11.70 -39.78 -0.75
CA ASP A 568 11.65 -39.91 0.71
C ASP A 568 10.46 -39.17 1.33
N PHE A 569 9.55 -38.64 0.50
CA PHE A 569 8.43 -37.83 0.97
C PHE A 569 7.34 -38.67 1.63
N ARG A 570 6.93 -38.26 2.85
CA ARG A 570 5.90 -38.92 3.66
C ARG A 570 4.90 -37.90 4.16
N THR A 571 3.60 -38.16 4.07
CA THR A 571 2.58 -37.30 4.71
C THR A 571 1.23 -38.03 4.80
N THR A 572 0.41 -37.67 5.80
CA THR A 572 -0.96 -38.16 5.99
C THR A 572 -1.90 -37.00 6.28
N PHE A 573 -3.01 -36.89 5.53
CA PHE A 573 -4.03 -35.87 5.80
C PHE A 573 -5.39 -36.21 5.19
N LYS A 574 -6.45 -35.53 5.68
CA LYS A 574 -7.82 -35.62 5.14
C LYS A 574 -8.00 -34.62 3.99
N ALA A 575 -8.44 -35.09 2.83
CA ALA A 575 -8.79 -34.28 1.67
C ALA A 575 -10.01 -33.37 1.95
N ASN A 576 -10.28 -32.41 1.07
CA ASN A 576 -11.45 -31.54 1.12
C ASN A 576 -12.77 -32.29 0.84
N ILE A 577 -12.74 -33.33 -0.01
CA ILE A 577 -13.92 -34.17 -0.29
C ILE A 577 -14.44 -34.97 0.92
N CYS A 578 -13.69 -35.02 2.02
CA CYS A 578 -14.08 -35.74 3.23
C CYS A 578 -15.40 -35.21 3.81
N GLN A 579 -16.41 -36.07 3.95
CA GLN A 579 -17.73 -35.71 4.47
C GLN A 579 -17.83 -35.77 6.00
N ASN A 580 -16.72 -35.89 6.73
CA ASN A 580 -16.68 -35.99 8.19
C ASN A 580 -17.68 -37.01 8.75
N CYS A 581 -17.64 -38.23 8.23
CA CYS A 581 -18.52 -39.33 8.66
C CYS A 581 -18.36 -39.62 10.17
N LYS A 582 -19.44 -40.09 10.82
CA LYS A 582 -19.46 -40.39 12.27
C LYS A 582 -18.37 -41.37 12.72
N GLN A 583 -17.94 -42.27 11.84
CA GLN A 583 -16.80 -43.16 12.06
C GLN A 583 -15.90 -43.12 10.81
N CYS A 584 -14.61 -42.81 11.00
CA CYS A 584 -13.65 -42.71 9.91
C CYS A 584 -12.99 -44.07 9.66
N ARG A 585 -13.16 -44.63 8.45
CA ARG A 585 -12.52 -45.89 8.03
C ARG A 585 -11.07 -45.73 7.51
N LYS A 586 -10.47 -44.54 7.69
CA LYS A 586 -9.11 -44.16 7.24
C LYS A 586 -8.84 -44.62 5.79
N GLU A 587 -7.95 -45.59 5.59
CA GLU A 587 -7.52 -46.09 4.28
C GLU A 587 -8.65 -46.73 3.46
N GLU A 588 -9.63 -47.36 4.11
CA GLU A 588 -10.81 -47.97 3.49
C GLU A 588 -11.99 -46.98 3.37
N CYS A 589 -11.67 -45.71 3.11
CA CYS A 589 -12.70 -44.68 2.94
C CYS A 589 -13.46 -44.89 1.62
N GLU A 590 -14.79 -45.03 1.71
CA GLU A 590 -15.69 -45.17 0.54
C GLU A 590 -15.61 -43.98 -0.44
N TYR A 591 -15.13 -42.82 0.02
CA TYR A 591 -14.99 -41.60 -0.77
C TYR A 591 -13.54 -41.30 -1.21
N ASP A 592 -12.58 -42.21 -0.95
CA ASP A 592 -11.14 -42.04 -1.24
C ASP A 592 -10.59 -40.69 -0.74
N ALA A 593 -10.99 -40.29 0.48
CA ALA A 593 -10.73 -38.96 1.04
C ALA A 593 -9.55 -38.91 2.02
N TYR A 594 -8.95 -40.05 2.36
CA TYR A 594 -7.80 -40.15 3.27
C TYR A 594 -6.52 -40.25 2.45
N VAL A 595 -5.72 -39.19 2.44
CA VAL A 595 -4.47 -39.11 1.66
C VAL A 595 -3.32 -39.67 2.48
N LYS A 596 -2.69 -40.73 1.97
CA LYS A 596 -1.49 -41.35 2.55
C LYS A 596 -0.41 -41.43 1.48
N ILE A 597 0.70 -40.74 1.75
CA ILE A 597 1.90 -40.76 0.92
C ILE A 597 3.06 -41.31 1.76
N ARG A 598 3.78 -42.29 1.20
CA ARG A 598 4.95 -42.91 1.81
C ARG A 598 6.02 -43.11 0.76
N ASP A 599 7.25 -42.69 1.08
CA ASP A 599 8.44 -42.86 0.23
C ASP A 599 8.16 -42.45 -1.23
N GLY A 600 7.58 -41.24 -1.40
CA GLY A 600 7.26 -40.68 -2.71
C GLY A 600 6.06 -41.31 -3.43
N GLN A 601 5.42 -42.35 -2.87
CA GLN A 601 4.29 -43.03 -3.48
C GLN A 601 2.96 -42.65 -2.84
N LEU A 602 2.00 -42.25 -3.67
CA LEU A 602 0.61 -42.00 -3.28
C LEU A 602 -0.14 -43.33 -3.20
N LEU A 603 -0.38 -43.82 -1.98
CA LEU A 603 -1.02 -45.12 -1.73
C LEU A 603 -2.55 -45.01 -1.81
N CYS A 604 -3.13 -44.09 -1.04
CA CYS A 604 -4.57 -43.84 -1.01
C CYS A 604 -4.89 -42.34 -0.94
N GLY A 605 -6.13 -42.00 -1.28
CA GLY A 605 -6.65 -40.64 -1.23
C GLY A 605 -6.65 -39.90 -2.56
N THR A 606 -7.49 -38.87 -2.60
CA THR A 606 -7.66 -37.94 -3.71
C THR A 606 -6.93 -36.63 -3.43
N ILE A 607 -6.22 -36.11 -4.42
CA ILE A 607 -5.52 -34.82 -4.33
C ILE A 607 -6.47 -33.70 -4.77
N ASP A 608 -6.77 -32.80 -3.84
CA ASP A 608 -7.62 -31.62 -4.05
C ASP A 608 -6.97 -30.34 -3.50
N VAL A 609 -7.77 -29.30 -3.21
CA VAL A 609 -7.27 -28.01 -2.69
C VAL A 609 -6.43 -28.16 -1.42
N LYS A 610 -6.68 -29.17 -0.57
CA LYS A 610 -5.87 -29.41 0.64
C LYS A 610 -4.54 -30.08 0.35
N GLY A 611 -4.38 -30.70 -0.83
CA GLY A 611 -3.12 -31.26 -1.27
C GLY A 611 -2.20 -30.20 -1.84
N ILE A 612 -2.64 -29.52 -2.91
CA ILE A 612 -1.79 -28.68 -3.77
C ILE A 612 -2.28 -27.22 -3.90
N GLY A 613 -3.42 -26.88 -3.29
CA GLY A 613 -4.06 -25.59 -3.43
C GLY A 613 -3.31 -24.44 -2.75
N ASN A 614 -3.57 -23.22 -3.18
CA ASN A 614 -3.10 -22.03 -2.48
C ASN A 614 -3.70 -21.95 -1.05
N SER A 615 -2.89 -21.48 -0.10
CA SER A 615 -3.14 -21.38 1.35
C SER A 615 -3.38 -22.71 2.09
N LYS A 616 -4.10 -23.67 1.49
CA LYS A 616 -4.53 -24.93 2.10
C LYS A 616 -3.66 -26.14 1.74
N GLY A 617 -2.74 -26.02 0.77
CA GLY A 617 -1.92 -27.13 0.26
C GLY A 617 -0.86 -27.65 1.23
N LYS A 618 -1.12 -28.80 1.86
CA LYS A 618 -0.21 -29.44 2.82
C LYS A 618 1.03 -30.07 2.18
N ILE A 619 0.89 -30.63 0.98
CA ILE A 619 2.02 -31.24 0.26
C ILE A 619 3.03 -30.16 -0.12
N LEU A 620 2.53 -29.03 -0.63
CA LEU A 620 3.38 -27.92 -1.03
C LEU A 620 4.09 -27.26 0.15
N ASP A 621 3.36 -27.03 1.26
CA ASP A 621 3.93 -26.46 2.48
C ASP A 621 5.10 -27.32 3.01
N ARG A 622 4.91 -28.64 3.06
CA ARG A 622 5.94 -29.57 3.51
C ARG A 622 7.14 -29.61 2.56
N ILE A 623 6.92 -29.67 1.24
CA ILE A 623 8.02 -29.68 0.27
C ILE A 623 8.86 -28.39 0.38
N ALA A 624 8.22 -27.23 0.56
CA ALA A 624 8.90 -25.96 0.69
C ALA A 624 9.80 -25.87 1.94
N ARG A 625 9.41 -26.54 3.04
CA ARG A 625 10.16 -26.56 4.29
C ARG A 625 11.29 -27.60 4.29
N ASP A 626 10.95 -28.85 3.95
CA ASP A 626 11.86 -29.99 4.09
C ASP A 626 12.95 -30.00 3.00
N TYR A 627 12.59 -29.59 1.76
CA TYR A 627 13.47 -29.67 0.58
C TYR A 627 13.88 -28.30 0.02
N GLY A 628 13.38 -27.21 0.62
CA GLY A 628 13.68 -25.83 0.23
C GLY A 628 12.85 -25.29 -0.95
N SER A 629 13.04 -23.98 -1.20
CA SER A 629 12.30 -23.19 -2.19
C SER A 629 12.49 -23.68 -3.64
N ASP A 630 13.71 -24.09 -4.02
CA ASP A 630 14.02 -24.58 -5.37
C ASP A 630 13.24 -25.86 -5.72
N ARG A 631 13.14 -26.81 -4.79
CA ARG A 631 12.39 -28.05 -5.02
C ARG A 631 10.89 -27.78 -5.06
N ALA A 632 10.39 -26.89 -4.21
CA ALA A 632 8.99 -26.47 -4.22
C ALA A 632 8.61 -25.79 -5.54
N ALA A 633 9.45 -24.90 -6.07
CA ALA A 633 9.23 -24.27 -7.37
C ALA A 633 9.16 -25.31 -8.52
N LYS A 634 10.07 -26.28 -8.52
CA LYS A 634 10.04 -27.40 -9.48
C LYS A 634 8.78 -28.23 -9.34
N PHE A 635 8.37 -28.54 -8.12
CA PHE A 635 7.16 -29.30 -7.82
C PHE A 635 5.90 -28.58 -8.33
N ILE A 636 5.75 -27.27 -8.06
CA ILE A 636 4.61 -26.47 -8.56
C ILE A 636 4.56 -26.51 -10.09
N ASN A 637 5.69 -26.26 -10.77
CA ASN A 637 5.77 -26.32 -12.22
C ASN A 637 5.36 -27.70 -12.78
N GLN A 638 5.77 -28.79 -12.11
CA GLN A 638 5.47 -30.16 -12.56
C GLN A 638 4.00 -30.55 -12.32
N VAL A 639 3.48 -30.30 -11.12
CA VAL A 639 2.10 -30.63 -10.72
C VAL A 639 1.09 -29.91 -11.59
N THR A 640 1.29 -28.61 -11.83
CA THR A 640 0.38 -27.80 -12.66
C THR A 640 0.29 -28.34 -14.08
N ARG A 641 1.42 -28.77 -14.66
CA ARG A 641 1.50 -29.35 -16.01
C ARG A 641 0.85 -30.72 -16.09
N ILE A 642 1.04 -31.60 -15.10
CA ILE A 642 0.36 -32.90 -15.02
C ILE A 642 -1.15 -32.72 -14.90
N ALA A 643 -1.58 -31.86 -13.97
CA ALA A 643 -2.99 -31.62 -13.74
C ALA A 643 -3.69 -31.12 -15.01
N LEU A 644 -3.04 -30.22 -15.75
CA LEU A 644 -3.52 -29.77 -17.06
C LEU A 644 -3.57 -30.91 -18.09
N GLY A 645 -2.56 -31.78 -18.13
CA GLY A 645 -2.57 -32.97 -18.98
C GLY A 645 -3.74 -33.90 -18.71
N ALA A 646 -3.99 -34.17 -17.43
CA ALA A 646 -5.11 -35.01 -16.99
C ALA A 646 -6.46 -34.38 -17.36
N LEU A 647 -6.63 -33.09 -17.10
CA LEU A 647 -7.87 -32.37 -17.40
C LEU A 647 -8.17 -32.33 -18.90
N MET A 648 -7.15 -32.07 -19.73
CA MET A 648 -7.29 -32.04 -21.20
C MET A 648 -7.66 -33.41 -21.79
N ASN A 649 -7.15 -34.50 -21.21
CA ASN A 649 -7.50 -35.86 -21.64
C ASN A 649 -8.90 -36.27 -21.21
N HIS A 650 -9.33 -35.87 -20.01
CA HIS A 650 -10.67 -36.19 -19.52
C HIS A 650 -11.75 -35.42 -20.28
N GLY A 651 -11.50 -34.13 -20.58
CA GLY A 651 -12.50 -33.21 -21.07
C GLY A 651 -13.41 -32.78 -19.92
N PHE A 652 -13.46 -31.47 -19.65
CA PHE A 652 -14.25 -30.93 -18.56
C PHE A 652 -15.07 -29.74 -19.04
N SER A 653 -16.37 -29.78 -18.79
CA SER A 653 -17.32 -28.72 -19.12
C SER A 653 -18.45 -28.75 -18.12
N THR A 654 -19.09 -27.61 -17.92
CA THR A 654 -20.37 -27.53 -17.21
C THR A 654 -21.47 -27.15 -18.20
N GLY A 655 -22.67 -27.69 -18.00
CA GLY A 655 -23.85 -27.37 -18.80
C GLY A 655 -24.99 -26.90 -17.90
N ILE A 656 -26.02 -26.29 -18.50
CA ILE A 656 -27.21 -25.85 -17.76
C ILE A 656 -27.91 -26.99 -17.00
N GLY A 657 -27.78 -28.23 -17.50
CA GLY A 657 -28.36 -29.42 -16.88
C GLY A 657 -27.68 -29.86 -15.58
N ASP A 658 -26.48 -29.35 -15.29
CA ASP A 658 -25.78 -29.62 -14.03
C ASP A 658 -26.49 -29.01 -12.81
N GLU A 659 -27.43 -28.10 -13.04
CA GLU A 659 -28.23 -27.49 -11.98
C GLU A 659 -29.67 -28.05 -11.98
N ASP A 660 -29.99 -29.03 -12.83
CA ASP A 660 -31.32 -29.64 -12.87
C ASP A 660 -31.53 -30.50 -11.64
N ILE A 661 -32.60 -30.20 -10.91
CA ILE A 661 -33.08 -31.02 -9.81
C ILE A 661 -34.36 -31.75 -10.24
N PRO A 662 -34.56 -33.01 -9.81
CA PRO A 662 -35.81 -33.72 -10.07
C PRO A 662 -37.02 -32.97 -9.49
N GLU A 663 -38.20 -33.16 -10.10
CA GLU A 663 -39.44 -32.52 -9.64
C GLU A 663 -39.76 -32.88 -8.17
N GLU A 664 -39.42 -34.09 -7.73
CA GLU A 664 -39.51 -34.51 -6.32
C GLU A 664 -38.72 -33.60 -5.39
N ALA A 665 -37.49 -33.25 -5.77
CA ALA A 665 -36.61 -32.37 -4.99
C ALA A 665 -37.14 -30.93 -4.99
N ALA A 666 -37.62 -30.45 -6.14
CA ALA A 666 -38.24 -29.13 -6.24
C ALA A 666 -39.50 -29.01 -5.37
N LEU A 667 -40.34 -30.05 -5.32
CA LEU A 667 -41.50 -30.11 -4.43
C LEU A 667 -41.10 -30.13 -2.96
N GLN A 668 -40.06 -30.87 -2.59
CA GLN A 668 -39.53 -30.87 -1.21
C GLN A 668 -39.01 -29.48 -0.81
N ILE A 669 -38.29 -28.81 -1.69
CA ILE A 669 -37.77 -27.45 -1.46
C ILE A 669 -38.94 -26.46 -1.30
N ASN A 670 -39.96 -26.55 -2.16
CA ASN A 670 -41.14 -25.69 -2.08
C ASN A 670 -41.92 -25.92 -0.79
N ASN A 671 -42.14 -27.18 -0.39
CA ASN A 671 -42.83 -27.51 0.86
C ASN A 671 -42.07 -26.97 2.08
N ASN A 672 -40.75 -27.19 2.14
CA ASN A 672 -39.91 -26.67 3.22
C ASN A 672 -39.92 -25.13 3.26
N THR A 673 -39.86 -24.48 2.10
CA THR A 673 -39.90 -23.02 2.00
C THR A 673 -41.24 -22.47 2.49
N GLN A 674 -42.36 -23.11 2.13
CA GLN A 674 -43.69 -22.73 2.61
C GLN A 674 -43.86 -22.95 4.12
N GLU A 675 -43.34 -24.04 4.67
CA GLU A 675 -43.32 -24.26 6.12
C GLU A 675 -42.57 -23.16 6.86
N CYS A 676 -41.42 -22.71 6.32
CA CYS A 676 -40.66 -21.61 6.91
C CYS A 676 -41.40 -20.27 6.79
N ILE A 677 -42.06 -20.01 5.67
CA ILE A 677 -42.90 -18.80 5.49
C ILE A 677 -44.06 -18.79 6.49
N ASN A 678 -44.72 -19.93 6.71
CA ASN A 678 -45.81 -20.04 7.69
C ASN A 678 -45.33 -19.74 9.11
N LYS A 679 -44.15 -20.25 9.50
CA LYS A 679 -43.51 -19.90 10.79
C LYS A 679 -43.23 -18.41 10.93
N VAL A 680 -42.81 -17.74 9.84
CA VAL A 680 -42.63 -16.29 9.84
C VAL A 680 -43.96 -15.56 10.03
N THR A 681 -45.04 -16.04 9.40
CA THR A 681 -46.38 -15.48 9.62
C THR A 681 -46.80 -15.64 11.08
N GLU A 682 -46.61 -16.80 11.69
CA GLU A 682 -46.89 -17.04 13.13
C GLU A 682 -46.10 -16.10 14.04
N LEU A 683 -44.83 -15.83 13.73
CA LEU A 683 -44.00 -14.87 14.48
C LEU A 683 -44.52 -13.43 14.32
N VAL A 684 -44.96 -13.06 13.12
CA VAL A 684 -45.54 -11.73 12.86
C VAL A 684 -46.88 -11.57 13.58
N GLU A 685 -47.73 -12.60 13.61
CA GLU A 685 -48.98 -12.63 14.38
C GLU A 685 -48.71 -12.51 15.88
N SER A 686 -47.75 -13.27 16.41
CA SER A 686 -47.33 -13.20 17.82
C SER A 686 -46.82 -11.80 18.21
N TYR A 687 -46.15 -11.12 17.28
CA TYR A 687 -45.73 -9.73 17.47
C TYR A 687 -46.92 -8.76 17.46
N GLN A 688 -47.91 -8.96 16.58
CA GLN A 688 -49.14 -8.14 16.53
C GLN A 688 -50.01 -8.34 17.79
N ASP A 689 -50.08 -9.57 18.30
CA ASP A 689 -50.81 -9.94 19.51
C ASP A 689 -50.07 -9.56 20.81
N GLY A 690 -48.81 -9.13 20.70
CA GLY A 690 -47.97 -8.75 21.83
C GLY A 690 -47.54 -9.94 22.71
N THR A 691 -47.61 -11.16 22.18
CA THR A 691 -47.25 -12.41 22.88
C THR A 691 -45.81 -12.85 22.61
N LEU A 692 -45.09 -12.15 21.73
CA LEU A 692 -43.70 -12.44 21.39
C LEU A 692 -42.77 -12.22 22.61
N GLU A 693 -42.00 -13.26 22.95
CA GLU A 693 -40.98 -13.17 24.00
C GLU A 693 -39.80 -12.31 23.54
N GLN A 694 -39.47 -11.28 24.32
CA GLN A 694 -38.36 -10.37 24.02
C GLN A 694 -37.01 -11.02 24.31
N MET A 695 -36.08 -10.96 23.35
CA MET A 695 -34.70 -11.38 23.60
C MET A 695 -33.97 -10.37 24.50
N PRO A 696 -33.10 -10.82 25.43
CA PRO A 696 -32.34 -9.92 26.27
C PRO A 696 -31.52 -8.91 25.45
N GLY A 697 -31.63 -7.62 25.79
CA GLY A 697 -30.84 -6.56 25.16
C GLY A 697 -31.33 -6.06 23.81
N ARG A 698 -32.38 -6.64 23.21
CA ARG A 698 -32.96 -6.21 21.93
C ARG A 698 -34.39 -5.71 22.11
N SER A 699 -34.83 -4.79 21.25
CA SER A 699 -36.23 -4.37 21.24
C SER A 699 -37.16 -5.52 20.77
N LEU A 700 -38.47 -5.44 21.07
CA LEU A 700 -39.44 -6.43 20.57
C LEU A 700 -39.44 -6.54 19.04
N ARG A 701 -39.23 -5.41 18.36
CA ARG A 701 -39.18 -5.35 16.90
C ARG A 701 -37.89 -5.97 16.35
N GLU A 702 -36.75 -5.67 16.95
CA GLU A 702 -35.48 -6.34 16.60
C GLU A 702 -35.56 -7.84 16.89
N THR A 703 -36.18 -8.24 17.99
CA THR A 703 -36.39 -9.64 18.34
C THR A 703 -37.16 -10.38 17.24
N LEU A 704 -38.22 -9.76 16.71
CA LEU A 704 -38.96 -10.29 15.56
C LEU A 704 -38.05 -10.42 14.33
N GLU A 705 -37.33 -9.36 13.95
CA GLU A 705 -36.49 -9.36 12.75
C GLU A 705 -35.41 -10.44 12.80
N VAL A 706 -34.77 -10.63 13.95
CA VAL A 706 -33.70 -11.60 14.17
C VAL A 706 -34.23 -13.02 14.15
N SER A 707 -35.36 -13.25 14.81
CA SER A 707 -36.03 -14.56 14.80
C SER A 707 -36.45 -14.95 13.38
N VAL A 708 -36.98 -13.99 12.61
CA VAL A 708 -37.37 -14.21 11.22
C VAL A 708 -36.16 -14.46 10.32
N MET A 709 -35.07 -13.71 10.47
CA MET A 709 -33.82 -13.95 9.73
C MET A 709 -33.25 -15.34 10.02
N GLY A 710 -33.27 -15.80 11.27
CA GLY A 710 -32.85 -17.16 11.63
C GLY A 710 -33.70 -18.25 10.97
N VAL A 711 -35.04 -18.09 10.97
CA VAL A 711 -35.95 -19.05 10.31
C VAL A 711 -35.74 -19.09 8.79
N LEU A 712 -35.60 -17.93 8.15
CA LEU A 712 -35.40 -17.85 6.69
C LEU A 712 -34.00 -18.28 6.26
N GLY A 713 -32.98 -18.11 7.11
CA GLY A 713 -31.64 -18.66 6.92
C GLY A 713 -31.66 -20.19 6.89
N ASN A 714 -32.34 -20.81 7.85
CA ASN A 714 -32.50 -22.27 7.89
C ASN A 714 -33.24 -22.81 6.64
N ALA A 715 -34.21 -22.07 6.11
CA ALA A 715 -34.93 -22.45 4.89
C ALA A 715 -33.98 -22.61 3.69
N ARG A 716 -33.06 -21.66 3.52
CA ARG A 716 -32.02 -21.69 2.48
C ARG A 716 -31.07 -22.86 2.66
N ASP A 717 -30.59 -23.09 3.88
CA ASP A 717 -29.60 -24.12 4.16
C ASP A 717 -30.18 -25.54 3.98
N GLU A 718 -31.44 -25.77 4.36
CA GLU A 718 -32.14 -27.04 4.10
C GLU A 718 -32.45 -27.23 2.61
N ALA A 719 -32.87 -26.17 1.91
CA ALA A 719 -33.02 -26.23 0.45
C ALA A 719 -31.71 -26.64 -0.23
N GLY A 720 -30.58 -26.12 0.25
CA GLY A 720 -29.24 -26.51 -0.20
C GLY A 720 -28.86 -27.95 0.09
N LYS A 721 -29.18 -28.47 1.28
CA LYS A 721 -28.96 -29.88 1.63
C LYS A 721 -29.80 -30.82 0.76
N ILE A 722 -31.04 -30.47 0.45
CA ILE A 722 -31.92 -31.24 -0.42
C ILE A 722 -31.34 -31.24 -1.85
N ALA A 723 -31.04 -30.06 -2.40
CA ALA A 723 -30.43 -29.93 -3.72
C ALA A 723 -29.13 -30.74 -3.82
N GLY A 724 -28.23 -30.62 -2.84
CA GLY A 724 -26.95 -31.32 -2.82
C GLY A 724 -27.02 -32.85 -2.68
N LYS A 725 -28.12 -33.42 -2.19
CA LYS A 725 -28.35 -34.88 -2.18
C LYS A 725 -28.72 -35.40 -3.56
N HIS A 726 -29.50 -34.62 -4.31
CA HIS A 726 -29.98 -35.02 -5.63
C HIS A 726 -28.98 -34.68 -6.75
N LEU A 727 -28.18 -33.63 -6.56
CA LEU A 727 -27.04 -33.30 -7.42
C LEU A 727 -25.88 -34.26 -7.10
N GLY A 728 -25.85 -35.40 -7.78
CA GLY A 728 -24.89 -36.48 -7.53
C GLY A 728 -23.41 -36.06 -7.66
N MET A 729 -22.51 -36.90 -7.13
CA MET A 729 -21.05 -36.65 -7.09
C MET A 729 -20.36 -36.65 -8.46
N ASN A 730 -21.04 -37.14 -9.49
CA ASN A 730 -20.50 -37.19 -10.86
C ASN A 730 -20.75 -35.88 -11.65
N ASN A 731 -21.47 -34.93 -11.04
CA ASN A 731 -21.79 -33.66 -11.66
C ASN A 731 -20.57 -32.73 -11.66
N PRO A 732 -20.15 -32.17 -12.81
CA PRO A 732 -19.04 -31.22 -12.91
C PRO A 732 -19.10 -30.06 -11.90
N ALA A 733 -20.28 -29.46 -11.71
CA ALA A 733 -20.46 -28.32 -10.82
C ALA A 733 -20.24 -28.71 -9.34
N VAL A 734 -20.73 -29.89 -8.95
CA VAL A 734 -20.55 -30.44 -7.60
C VAL A 734 -19.09 -30.83 -7.37
N ILE A 735 -18.42 -31.39 -8.38
CA ILE A 735 -16.99 -31.73 -8.30
C ILE A 735 -16.16 -30.46 -8.05
N MET A 736 -16.39 -29.37 -8.78
CA MET A 736 -15.66 -28.12 -8.55
C MET A 736 -15.86 -27.57 -7.13
N ALA A 737 -17.10 -27.59 -6.62
CA ALA A 737 -17.42 -27.12 -5.28
C ALA A 737 -16.80 -28.00 -4.19
N LYS A 738 -16.84 -29.33 -4.33
CA LYS A 738 -16.31 -30.26 -3.32
C LYS A 738 -14.79 -30.42 -3.38
N ALA A 739 -14.18 -30.36 -4.55
CA ALA A 739 -12.72 -30.33 -4.69
C ALA A 739 -12.12 -28.99 -4.20
N GLY A 740 -12.94 -27.95 -4.05
CA GLY A 740 -12.50 -26.62 -3.65
C GLY A 740 -11.77 -25.88 -4.76
N ALA A 741 -12.07 -26.22 -6.02
CA ALA A 741 -11.48 -25.57 -7.19
C ALA A 741 -12.12 -24.21 -7.43
N ARG A 742 -13.44 -24.16 -7.66
CA ARG A 742 -14.21 -22.92 -7.82
C ARG A 742 -15.67 -23.16 -7.48
N GLY A 743 -16.28 -22.22 -6.76
CA GLY A 743 -17.66 -22.33 -6.31
C GLY A 743 -17.79 -23.03 -4.95
N SER A 744 -18.92 -22.79 -4.30
CA SER A 744 -19.28 -23.35 -3.00
C SER A 744 -20.58 -24.14 -3.12
N MET A 745 -20.84 -25.03 -2.16
CA MET A 745 -22.15 -25.70 -2.07
C MET A 745 -23.28 -24.69 -1.83
N LEU A 746 -23.00 -23.56 -1.18
CA LEU A 746 -23.96 -22.47 -0.98
C LEU A 746 -24.39 -21.85 -2.31
N ASN A 747 -23.45 -21.55 -3.21
CA ASN A 747 -23.77 -20.95 -4.51
C ASN A 747 -24.58 -21.92 -5.38
N LEU A 748 -24.25 -23.21 -5.36
CA LEU A 748 -25.06 -24.25 -6.02
C LEU A 748 -26.47 -24.33 -5.45
N SER A 749 -26.60 -24.16 -4.14
CA SER A 749 -27.89 -24.12 -3.45
C SER A 749 -28.74 -22.92 -3.88
N GLN A 750 -28.12 -21.77 -4.17
CA GLN A 750 -28.82 -20.58 -4.70
C GLN A 750 -29.23 -20.74 -6.16
N MET A 751 -28.41 -21.42 -6.97
CA MET A 751 -28.69 -21.66 -8.38
C MET A 751 -29.83 -22.67 -8.58
N ALA A 752 -29.84 -23.76 -7.80
CA ALA A 752 -30.83 -24.83 -7.94
C ALA A 752 -32.01 -24.74 -6.94
N GLY A 753 -31.79 -24.25 -5.72
CA GLY A 753 -32.75 -24.26 -4.61
C GLY A 753 -33.50 -22.96 -4.43
N CYS A 754 -32.95 -22.01 -3.67
CA CYS A 754 -33.52 -20.67 -3.48
C CYS A 754 -32.42 -19.65 -3.17
N VAL A 755 -32.60 -18.40 -3.60
CA VAL A 755 -31.61 -17.32 -3.33
C VAL A 755 -31.58 -16.96 -1.85
N GLY A 756 -32.75 -16.95 -1.19
CA GLY A 756 -32.91 -16.67 0.24
C GLY A 756 -33.17 -15.20 0.57
N GLN A 757 -33.01 -14.85 1.85
CA GLN A 757 -33.31 -13.51 2.37
C GLN A 757 -32.29 -12.47 1.88
N GLN A 758 -32.78 -11.34 1.34
CA GLN A 758 -31.95 -10.18 1.02
C GLN A 758 -31.89 -9.21 2.21
N ALA A 759 -30.70 -8.74 2.54
CA ALA A 759 -30.47 -7.78 3.61
C ALA A 759 -29.78 -6.53 3.07
N VAL A 760 -29.95 -5.40 3.78
CA VAL A 760 -29.15 -4.19 3.59
C VAL A 760 -28.72 -3.69 4.97
N ARG A 761 -27.41 -3.63 5.23
CA ARG A 761 -26.81 -3.23 6.51
C ARG A 761 -27.26 -4.08 7.70
N GLY A 762 -27.33 -5.40 7.51
CA GLY A 762 -27.72 -6.35 8.55
C GLY A 762 -29.23 -6.45 8.82
N GLU A 763 -30.06 -5.55 8.28
CA GLU A 763 -31.51 -5.63 8.43
C GLU A 763 -32.20 -6.15 7.15
N ARG A 764 -33.40 -6.73 7.29
CA ARG A 764 -34.28 -7.00 6.15
C ARG A 764 -34.69 -5.69 5.46
N LEU A 765 -35.10 -5.79 4.20
CA LEU A 765 -35.42 -4.62 3.39
C LEU A 765 -36.59 -3.83 4.00
N SER A 766 -36.27 -2.61 4.47
CA SER A 766 -37.25 -1.71 5.09
C SER A 766 -37.45 -0.39 4.36
N ARG A 767 -36.45 0.04 3.60
CA ARG A 767 -36.45 1.30 2.83
C ARG A 767 -37.33 1.20 1.59
N GLY A 768 -38.27 2.13 1.46
CA GLY A 768 -39.21 2.16 0.33
C GLY A 768 -40.30 3.22 0.52
N TYR A 769 -41.54 2.86 0.19
CA TYR A 769 -42.72 3.69 0.41
C TYR A 769 -43.08 3.78 1.92
N TRP A 770 -43.99 4.69 2.26
CA TRP A 770 -44.50 4.80 3.63
C TRP A 770 -45.14 3.48 4.10
N ASN A 771 -44.56 2.86 5.14
CA ASN A 771 -44.95 1.58 5.73
C ASN A 771 -44.95 0.36 4.79
N ARG A 772 -44.18 0.39 3.69
CA ARG A 772 -43.97 -0.79 2.81
C ARG A 772 -42.77 -0.59 1.90
N THR A 773 -42.08 -1.65 1.52
CA THR A 773 -40.94 -1.57 0.59
C THR A 773 -41.37 -1.23 -0.84
N LEU A 774 -42.27 -2.03 -1.41
CA LEU A 774 -42.76 -1.88 -2.78
C LEU A 774 -44.27 -1.56 -2.81
N PRO A 775 -44.78 -0.92 -3.89
CA PRO A 775 -46.19 -0.54 -3.98
C PRO A 775 -47.14 -1.74 -4.17
N HIS A 776 -46.59 -2.92 -4.46
CA HIS A 776 -47.29 -4.18 -4.65
C HIS A 776 -47.72 -4.85 -3.34
N PHE A 777 -47.18 -4.42 -2.20
CA PHE A 777 -47.52 -4.95 -0.88
C PHE A 777 -48.47 -4.04 -0.12
N GLU A 778 -49.21 -4.62 0.83
CA GLU A 778 -50.07 -3.87 1.74
C GLU A 778 -49.24 -2.99 2.70
N LYS A 779 -49.87 -1.95 3.23
CA LYS A 779 -49.21 -1.06 4.19
C LYS A 779 -49.10 -1.78 5.53
N GLY A 780 -47.89 -1.86 6.08
CA GLY A 780 -47.60 -2.50 7.36
C GLY A 780 -47.26 -3.98 7.25
N ASP A 781 -47.15 -4.55 6.05
CA ASP A 781 -46.82 -5.96 5.85
C ASP A 781 -45.37 -6.26 6.29
N LEU A 782 -45.22 -7.19 7.23
CA LEU A 782 -43.94 -7.67 7.79
C LEU A 782 -43.60 -9.11 7.34
N GLY A 783 -44.42 -9.69 6.45
CA GLY A 783 -44.23 -11.04 5.93
C GLY A 783 -42.91 -11.21 5.16
N ALA A 784 -42.55 -12.48 4.90
CA ALA A 784 -41.29 -12.84 4.26
C ALA A 784 -41.10 -12.16 2.89
N TYR A 785 -42.11 -12.22 2.00
CA TYR A 785 -42.04 -11.64 0.66
C TYR A 785 -41.98 -10.11 0.67
N ALA A 786 -42.76 -9.44 1.54
CA ALA A 786 -42.79 -7.99 1.64
C ALA A 786 -41.45 -7.40 2.08
N ARG A 787 -40.67 -8.16 2.85
CA ARG A 787 -39.35 -7.75 3.39
C ARG A 787 -38.17 -8.37 2.63
N GLY A 788 -38.37 -8.83 1.40
CA GLY A 788 -37.27 -9.16 0.49
C GLY A 788 -36.76 -10.60 0.58
N PHE A 789 -37.61 -11.57 0.92
CA PHE A 789 -37.28 -12.98 0.76
C PHE A 789 -37.45 -13.44 -0.69
N CYS A 790 -36.40 -14.01 -1.29
CA CYS A 790 -36.43 -14.60 -2.62
C CYS A 790 -36.56 -16.12 -2.52
N SER A 791 -37.76 -16.63 -2.80
CA SER A 791 -38.04 -18.08 -2.75
C SER A 791 -37.61 -18.80 -4.02
N ASN A 792 -37.58 -18.10 -5.16
CA ASN A 792 -37.10 -18.64 -6.41
C ASN A 792 -35.57 -18.74 -6.47
N SER A 793 -35.07 -19.68 -7.27
CA SER A 793 -33.65 -19.81 -7.61
C SER A 793 -33.31 -19.02 -8.87
N TYR A 794 -32.02 -18.87 -9.15
CA TYR A 794 -31.58 -18.25 -10.41
C TYR A 794 -32.06 -19.04 -11.64
N LYS A 795 -32.18 -20.36 -11.50
CA LYS A 795 -32.62 -21.25 -12.58
C LYS A 795 -34.13 -21.21 -12.82
N SER A 796 -34.94 -21.19 -11.76
CA SER A 796 -36.40 -21.05 -11.90
C SER A 796 -36.78 -19.64 -12.41
N GLY A 797 -35.90 -18.66 -12.17
CA GLY A 797 -36.08 -17.27 -12.55
C GLY A 797 -36.75 -16.46 -11.45
N LEU A 798 -36.24 -15.25 -11.23
CA LEU A 798 -36.77 -14.35 -10.20
C LEU A 798 -38.02 -13.61 -10.68
N SER A 799 -39.01 -13.47 -9.80
CA SER A 799 -40.15 -12.58 -10.04
C SER A 799 -39.73 -11.11 -10.07
N PRO A 800 -40.54 -10.19 -10.63
CA PRO A 800 -40.17 -8.77 -10.71
C PRO A 800 -39.85 -8.13 -9.34
N THR A 801 -40.56 -8.54 -8.28
CA THR A 801 -40.29 -8.06 -6.92
C THR A 801 -38.98 -8.62 -6.36
N GLU A 802 -38.73 -9.92 -6.55
CA GLU A 802 -37.49 -10.57 -6.12
C GLU A 802 -36.27 -10.01 -6.86
N PHE A 803 -36.38 -9.80 -8.17
CA PHE A 803 -35.31 -9.20 -8.97
C PHE A 803 -34.94 -7.81 -8.44
N PHE A 804 -35.94 -6.98 -8.10
CA PHE A 804 -35.69 -5.67 -7.54
C PHE A 804 -35.06 -5.74 -6.15
N PHE A 805 -35.54 -6.63 -5.28
CA PHE A 805 -34.96 -6.86 -3.96
C PHE A 805 -33.52 -7.39 -4.02
N HIS A 806 -33.24 -8.29 -4.95
CA HIS A 806 -31.89 -8.78 -5.19
C HIS A 806 -30.96 -7.66 -5.67
N ALA A 807 -31.45 -6.77 -6.55
CA ALA A 807 -30.70 -5.59 -6.97
C ALA A 807 -30.41 -4.62 -5.81
N MET A 808 -31.33 -4.49 -4.83
CA MET A 808 -31.09 -3.69 -3.63
C MET A 808 -29.97 -4.29 -2.77
N GLY A 809 -29.97 -5.60 -2.53
CA GLY A 809 -28.90 -6.30 -1.80
C GLY A 809 -27.56 -6.23 -2.54
N GLY A 810 -27.54 -6.46 -3.85
CA GLY A 810 -26.33 -6.38 -4.66
C GLY A 810 -25.65 -5.00 -4.66
N ARG A 811 -26.42 -3.92 -4.48
CA ARG A 811 -25.86 -2.56 -4.40
C ARG A 811 -25.05 -2.32 -3.12
N GLU A 812 -25.38 -3.01 -2.03
CA GLU A 812 -24.60 -2.95 -0.79
C GLU A 812 -23.18 -3.44 -1.02
N GLY A 813 -23.01 -4.64 -1.60
CA GLY A 813 -21.69 -5.22 -1.87
C GLY A 813 -20.80 -4.31 -2.72
N LEU A 814 -21.36 -3.66 -3.75
CA LEU A 814 -20.63 -2.72 -4.60
C LEU A 814 -20.17 -1.46 -3.84
N VAL A 815 -21.05 -0.91 -2.98
CA VAL A 815 -20.74 0.31 -2.22
C VAL A 815 -19.76 0.02 -1.10
N ASP A 816 -19.97 -1.06 -0.35
CA ASP A 816 -19.14 -1.40 0.80
C ASP A 816 -17.70 -1.73 0.39
N THR A 817 -17.53 -2.50 -0.70
CA THR A 817 -16.20 -2.79 -1.28
C THR A 817 -15.45 -1.51 -1.65
N ALA A 818 -16.14 -0.53 -2.24
CA ALA A 818 -15.55 0.75 -2.61
C ALA A 818 -15.19 1.62 -1.40
N VAL A 819 -16.06 1.68 -0.39
CA VAL A 819 -15.86 2.52 0.80
C VAL A 819 -14.78 1.95 1.73
N ARG A 820 -14.76 0.63 1.97
CA ARG A 820 -13.78 -0.05 2.84
C ARG A 820 -12.34 0.21 2.41
N THR A 821 -12.10 0.28 1.09
CA THR A 821 -10.77 0.54 0.52
C THR A 821 -10.15 1.83 1.05
N SER A 822 -10.95 2.89 1.24
CA SER A 822 -10.46 4.18 1.72
C SER A 822 -10.00 4.15 3.19
N ARG A 823 -10.79 3.49 4.06
CA ARG A 823 -10.49 3.34 5.49
C ARG A 823 -9.31 2.40 5.70
N SER A 824 -9.32 1.24 5.06
CA SER A 824 -8.26 0.24 5.14
C SER A 824 -6.91 0.80 4.67
N GLY A 825 -6.87 1.45 3.50
CA GLY A 825 -5.63 2.04 2.98
C GLY A 825 -5.09 3.18 3.85
N TYR A 826 -5.96 3.99 4.47
CA TYR A 826 -5.53 5.03 5.40
C TYR A 826 -4.99 4.45 6.71
N MET A 827 -5.66 3.46 7.28
CA MET A 827 -5.21 2.74 8.47
C MET A 827 -3.86 2.07 8.24
N GLN A 828 -3.73 1.32 7.15
CA GLN A 828 -2.47 0.68 6.76
C GLN A 828 -1.35 1.71 6.65
N ARG A 829 -1.59 2.84 5.98
CA ARG A 829 -0.59 3.90 5.86
C ARG A 829 -0.15 4.45 7.23
N ARG A 830 -1.09 4.66 8.16
CA ARG A 830 -0.77 5.13 9.52
C ARG A 830 0.12 4.13 10.25
N LEU A 831 -0.20 2.83 10.15
CA LEU A 831 0.56 1.77 10.80
C LEU A 831 1.95 1.62 10.17
N VAL A 832 2.04 1.62 8.84
CA VAL A 832 3.33 1.54 8.12
C VAL A 832 4.24 2.71 8.52
N SER A 833 3.74 3.95 8.48
CA SER A 833 4.55 5.11 8.90
C SER A 833 4.91 5.12 10.39
N ALA A 834 4.21 4.36 11.23
CA ALA A 834 4.54 4.25 12.65
C ALA A 834 5.57 3.13 12.94
N LEU A 835 5.61 2.09 12.10
CA LEU A 835 6.39 0.87 12.34
C LEU A 835 7.58 0.69 11.39
N GLU A 836 7.72 1.52 10.35
CA GLU A 836 8.79 1.40 9.34
C GLU A 836 10.21 1.54 9.91
N ASP A 837 10.37 2.20 11.06
CA ASP A 837 11.65 2.40 11.76
C ASP A 837 12.09 1.20 12.61
N LEU A 838 11.22 0.21 12.81
CA LEU A 838 11.52 -0.95 13.65
C LEU A 838 12.44 -1.93 12.93
N LYS A 839 13.50 -2.36 13.61
CA LYS A 839 14.45 -3.35 13.11
C LYS A 839 14.78 -4.39 14.17
N LEU A 840 15.05 -5.61 13.70
CA LEU A 840 15.61 -6.68 14.52
C LEU A 840 17.13 -6.50 14.61
N THR A 841 17.66 -6.37 15.82
CA THR A 841 19.11 -6.33 16.04
C THR A 841 19.66 -7.75 16.24
N SER A 842 20.99 -7.90 16.13
CA SER A 842 21.66 -9.21 16.20
C SER A 842 21.51 -9.93 17.54
N ASP A 843 21.09 -9.22 18.59
CA ASP A 843 20.75 -9.76 19.91
C ASP A 843 19.32 -10.31 20.01
N GLY A 844 18.52 -10.22 18.93
CA GLY A 844 17.13 -10.68 18.90
C GLY A 844 16.11 -9.67 19.45
N THR A 845 16.55 -8.47 19.84
CA THR A 845 15.68 -7.39 20.30
C THR A 845 15.12 -6.58 19.12
N VAL A 846 13.90 -6.06 19.26
CA VAL A 846 13.31 -5.13 18.29
C VAL A 846 13.53 -3.72 18.80
N ARG A 847 14.23 -2.91 18.02
CA ARG A 847 14.56 -1.53 18.39
C ARG A 847 14.11 -0.55 17.32
N ASN A 848 13.77 0.66 17.73
CA ASN A 848 13.55 1.78 16.81
C ASN A 848 14.89 2.36 16.32
N THR A 849 14.83 3.36 15.43
CA THR A 849 16.02 4.04 14.88
C THR A 849 16.85 4.78 15.94
N ILE A 850 16.23 5.21 17.05
CA ILE A 850 16.90 5.89 18.18
C ILE A 850 17.66 4.89 19.07
N GLY A 851 17.30 3.60 19.01
CA GLY A 851 17.89 2.54 19.82
C GLY A 851 17.08 2.17 21.07
N THR A 852 15.89 2.74 21.23
CA THR A 852 14.92 2.32 22.26
C THR A 852 14.44 0.91 21.98
N VAL A 853 14.47 0.04 22.99
CA VAL A 853 13.96 -1.33 22.89
C VAL A 853 12.44 -1.31 22.97
N VAL A 854 11.80 -1.84 21.92
CA VAL A 854 10.34 -2.00 21.84
C VAL A 854 9.94 -3.41 22.30
N GLN A 855 10.70 -4.43 21.88
CA GLN A 855 10.55 -5.80 22.34
C GLN A 855 11.91 -6.40 22.69
N PHE A 856 12.00 -7.08 23.83
CA PHE A 856 13.24 -7.77 24.24
C PHE A 856 13.52 -9.02 23.42
N LYS A 857 12.47 -9.65 22.89
CA LYS A 857 12.57 -10.80 21.99
C LYS A 857 11.49 -10.67 20.94
N TYR A 858 11.89 -10.72 19.67
CA TYR A 858 10.96 -10.62 18.55
C TYR A 858 9.84 -11.67 18.68
N GLY A 859 8.59 -11.22 18.69
CA GLY A 859 7.44 -12.12 18.74
C GLY A 859 7.37 -13.05 19.96
N GLU A 860 8.07 -12.72 21.06
CA GLU A 860 8.25 -13.55 22.27
C GLU A 860 9.05 -14.85 22.06
N ASP A 861 8.90 -15.52 20.92
CA ASP A 861 9.56 -16.79 20.61
C ASP A 861 10.82 -16.64 19.74
N GLY A 862 10.97 -15.54 19.02
CA GLY A 862 12.08 -15.26 18.11
C GLY A 862 11.91 -15.85 16.71
N VAL A 863 10.72 -16.33 16.35
CA VAL A 863 10.48 -17.07 15.10
C VAL A 863 9.76 -16.19 14.08
N ASP A 864 10.27 -16.16 12.84
CA ASP A 864 9.62 -15.47 11.72
C ASP A 864 8.30 -16.19 11.36
N PRO A 865 7.14 -15.51 11.37
CA PRO A 865 5.87 -16.10 10.97
C PRO A 865 5.91 -16.79 9.60
N ALA A 866 6.71 -16.29 8.64
CA ALA A 866 6.86 -16.92 7.32
C ALA A 866 7.48 -18.33 7.39
N ARG A 867 8.22 -18.63 8.45
CA ARG A 867 8.90 -19.91 8.70
C ARG A 867 8.14 -20.81 9.69
N THR A 868 7.13 -20.28 10.39
CA THR A 868 6.26 -21.06 11.28
C THR A 868 5.33 -21.98 10.52
N VAL A 869 4.86 -23.07 11.12
CA VAL A 869 3.78 -23.93 10.58
C VAL A 869 2.47 -23.35 11.07
N ARG A 870 1.85 -22.46 10.27
CA ARG A 870 0.57 -21.82 10.64
C ARG A 870 0.58 -21.17 12.04
N GLY A 871 1.67 -20.47 12.36
CA GLY A 871 1.86 -19.81 13.66
C GLY A 871 2.47 -20.70 14.76
N LYS A 872 2.58 -22.02 14.56
CA LYS A 872 3.32 -22.90 15.48
C LYS A 872 4.82 -22.82 15.16
N ALA A 873 5.65 -22.58 16.18
CA ALA A 873 7.10 -22.55 16.04
C ALA A 873 7.68 -23.90 15.56
N ILE A 874 7.11 -25.00 16.07
CA ILE A 874 7.45 -26.38 15.70
C ILE A 874 6.15 -27.16 15.62
N ASP A 875 5.94 -27.90 14.53
CA ASP A 875 4.86 -28.88 14.43
C ASP A 875 5.35 -30.23 14.96
N LEU A 876 4.93 -30.56 16.19
CA LEU A 876 5.31 -31.80 16.84
C LEU A 876 4.67 -33.01 16.17
N ASP A 877 3.45 -32.87 15.64
CA ASP A 877 2.71 -33.97 15.05
C ASP A 877 3.37 -34.41 13.74
N ASP A 878 3.78 -33.44 12.93
CA ASP A 878 4.54 -33.68 11.70
C ASP A 878 5.92 -34.29 11.98
N LEU A 879 6.61 -33.82 13.03
CA LEU A 879 7.91 -34.36 13.44
C LEU A 879 7.77 -35.82 13.90
N PHE A 880 6.73 -36.14 14.70
CA PHE A 880 6.46 -37.52 15.10
C PHE A 880 6.12 -38.40 13.89
N ALA A 881 5.35 -37.89 12.93
CA ALA A 881 5.04 -38.62 11.70
C ALA A 881 6.28 -38.89 10.85
N GLU A 882 7.23 -37.96 10.81
CA GLU A 882 8.52 -38.15 10.11
C GLU A 882 9.39 -39.22 10.79
N VAL A 883 9.52 -39.16 12.12
CA VAL A 883 10.43 -40.03 12.89
C VAL A 883 9.86 -41.43 13.12
N LEU A 884 8.57 -41.53 13.49
CA LEU A 884 7.94 -42.80 13.90
C LEU A 884 7.16 -43.47 12.76
N GLY A 885 6.98 -42.81 11.61
CA GLY A 885 6.28 -43.35 10.46
C GLY A 885 4.85 -43.76 10.80
N ASP A 886 4.45 -44.97 10.42
CA ASP A 886 3.07 -45.47 10.64
C ASP A 886 2.70 -45.66 12.12
N GLN A 887 3.68 -45.75 13.04
CA GLN A 887 3.41 -45.80 14.49
C GLN A 887 2.92 -44.44 15.03
N ALA A 888 3.24 -43.35 14.33
CA ALA A 888 2.73 -42.02 14.68
C ALA A 888 1.23 -41.93 14.43
N ASP A 889 0.70 -42.53 13.35
CA ASP A 889 -0.73 -42.47 12.99
C ASP A 889 -1.65 -43.16 14.03
N GLU A 890 -1.08 -43.98 14.93
CA GLU A 890 -1.77 -44.58 16.08
C GLU A 890 -1.70 -43.72 17.35
N LEU A 891 -0.59 -42.99 17.55
CA LEU A 891 -0.36 -42.10 18.71
C LEU A 891 -0.98 -40.71 18.52
N LEU A 892 -1.06 -40.25 17.27
CA LEU A 892 -1.64 -38.97 16.90
C LEU A 892 -3.16 -39.09 16.90
N HIS A 893 -3.81 -38.46 17.90
CA HIS A 893 -5.25 -38.25 17.88
C HIS A 893 -5.61 -37.23 16.79
N ILE A 894 -5.70 -37.67 15.53
CA ILE A 894 -6.15 -36.89 14.35
C ILE A 894 -7.62 -36.35 14.51
N ASP A 895 -8.24 -36.56 15.68
CA ASP A 895 -9.62 -36.18 16.01
C ASP A 895 -9.74 -34.97 16.96
N THR A 896 -8.65 -34.40 17.48
CA THR A 896 -8.77 -33.06 18.05
C THR A 896 -8.88 -32.06 16.92
N LYS A 897 -10.05 -31.43 16.78
CA LYS A 897 -10.18 -30.13 16.10
C LYS A 897 -8.94 -29.33 16.46
N ASP A 898 -8.16 -28.93 15.48
CA ASP A 898 -7.03 -28.02 15.68
C ASP A 898 -7.66 -26.70 16.19
N VAL A 899 -7.78 -26.57 17.52
CA VAL A 899 -8.35 -25.40 18.20
C VAL A 899 -7.31 -24.28 18.30
N GLY A 900 -6.14 -24.46 17.65
CA GLY A 900 -5.30 -23.35 17.25
C GLY A 900 -6.02 -22.58 16.16
N GLY A 901 -6.97 -21.73 16.57
CA GLY A 901 -7.70 -20.84 15.68
C GLY A 901 -6.71 -20.11 14.80
N ASP A 902 -6.72 -20.46 13.53
CA ASP A 902 -6.03 -19.79 12.45
C ASP A 902 -6.75 -18.44 12.25
N TYR A 903 -6.53 -17.51 13.20
CA TYR A 903 -7.14 -16.18 13.22
C TYR A 903 -6.95 -15.44 11.88
N GLY A 904 -5.94 -15.82 11.09
CA GLY A 904 -5.64 -15.23 9.78
C GLY A 904 -6.32 -15.87 8.57
N SER A 905 -6.82 -17.12 8.65
CA SER A 905 -7.47 -17.80 7.52
C SER A 905 -8.99 -17.91 7.64
N LEU A 906 -9.54 -17.78 8.85
CA LEU A 906 -10.96 -17.61 9.08
C LEU A 906 -11.50 -16.36 8.35
N GLU A 907 -10.73 -15.26 8.34
CA GLU A 907 -11.16 -14.00 7.69
C GLU A 907 -11.39 -14.10 6.17
N LYS A 908 -10.81 -15.06 5.45
CA LYS A 908 -11.02 -15.14 3.99
C LYS A 908 -12.27 -15.92 3.58
N ASP A 909 -12.65 -16.93 4.37
CA ASP A 909 -13.88 -17.69 4.14
C ASP A 909 -15.08 -17.04 4.88
N GLU A 910 -14.84 -16.16 5.86
CA GLU A 910 -15.88 -15.42 6.61
C GLU A 910 -16.05 -13.94 6.18
N MET A 911 -15.31 -13.45 5.18
CA MET A 911 -15.61 -12.16 4.52
C MET A 911 -16.87 -12.22 3.63
N GLU A 912 -17.61 -13.33 3.63
CA GLU A 912 -19.05 -13.35 3.41
C GLU A 912 -19.75 -13.41 4.79
N TYR A 913 -20.05 -12.23 5.34
CA TYR A 913 -20.86 -11.98 6.55
C TYR A 913 -20.31 -12.53 7.88
N ILE A 914 -19.49 -11.71 8.56
CA ILE A 914 -19.50 -11.66 10.03
C ILE A 914 -20.26 -10.39 10.43
N GLU A 915 -21.33 -10.56 11.19
CA GLU A 915 -21.97 -9.49 11.96
C GLU A 915 -20.98 -9.03 13.03
N ASP A 916 -20.50 -7.80 12.94
CA ASP A 916 -19.68 -7.18 13.98
C ASP A 916 -20.54 -7.00 15.25
N GLU A 917 -20.19 -7.71 16.32
CA GLU A 917 -20.57 -7.34 17.69
C GLU A 917 -19.79 -6.06 18.05
N GLU A 918 -20.35 -4.89 17.74
CA GLU A 918 -19.85 -3.62 18.27
C GLU A 918 -20.32 -3.44 19.73
N GLY A 919 -19.35 -3.42 20.65
CA GLY A 919 -19.52 -2.79 21.96
C GLY A 919 -19.48 -1.27 21.78
N GLU A 920 -20.59 -0.61 22.08
CA GLU A 920 -20.73 0.85 22.00
C GLU A 920 -19.93 1.54 23.12
N GLU A 921 -18.88 2.28 22.76
CA GLU A 921 -18.41 3.44 23.54
C GLU A 921 -19.01 4.71 22.92
N TYR A 922 -19.85 5.39 23.69
CA TYR A 922 -20.44 6.69 23.36
C TYR A 922 -19.35 7.78 23.37
N ASP A 923 -19.12 8.43 22.23
CA ASP A 923 -18.47 9.75 22.15
C ASP A 923 -19.54 10.83 21.91
N ASP A 924 -19.83 11.59 22.96
CA ASP A 924 -20.61 12.82 22.91
C ASP A 924 -19.91 13.87 22.04
N LEU A 925 -20.47 14.14 20.86
CA LEU A 925 -20.19 15.36 20.10
C LEU A 925 -21.52 16.02 19.71
N ASP A 926 -21.99 16.88 20.60
CA ASP A 926 -23.00 17.90 20.31
C ASP A 926 -22.56 18.73 19.09
N MET A 927 -23.28 18.57 17.98
CA MET A 927 -23.26 19.53 16.87
C MET A 927 -24.57 20.29 16.86
N ASP A 928 -24.53 21.50 17.42
CA ASP A 928 -25.58 22.51 17.29
C ASP A 928 -25.83 22.83 15.81
N PHE A 929 -27.00 22.41 15.31
CA PHE A 929 -27.57 22.87 14.05
C PHE A 929 -28.19 24.25 14.28
N ASP A 930 -27.48 25.32 13.91
CA ASP A 930 -28.08 26.65 13.84
C ASP A 930 -28.75 26.85 12.48
N GLY A 931 -30.06 27.09 12.52
CA GLY A 931 -30.91 27.31 11.36
C GLY A 931 -30.80 28.74 10.86
N GLY A 932 -30.57 28.92 9.56
CA GLY A 932 -30.70 30.20 8.89
C GLY A 932 -31.32 30.00 7.51
N GLY A 933 -32.58 30.36 7.36
CA GLY A 933 -33.22 30.54 6.07
C GLY A 933 -32.82 31.87 5.43
N GLU A 934 -32.57 31.86 4.13
CA GLU A 934 -33.51 32.29 3.09
C GLU A 934 -33.37 31.37 1.86
#